data_AF-A0A943JTF2-F1
#
_entry.id   AF-A0A943JTF2-F1
#
_cell.length_a   1.000
_cell.length_b   1.000
_cell.length_c   1.000
_cell.angle_alpha   90.00
_cell.angle_beta   90.00
_cell.angle_gamma   90.00
#
_symmetry.space_group_name_H-M   'P 1'
#
loop_
_entity.id
_entity.type
_entity.pdbx_description
1 polymer ?
#
loop_
_entity_poly.entity_id
_entity_poly.type
_entity_poly.pdbx_seq_one_letter_code
_entity_poly.pdbx_strand_id
1 'polypeptide(L)'
;MKIEVKVLNSIRLTKLLIAASRWLSKYADVLNDLNVYPVPDGDTGTNMSMTLQSVENELIKMNHEPTMNELVEIVSEAILLGARGNSGTILSQIIQGFLNGVRDKEEITVDDTIKAFVMAKEKAYQAVSEPVEGTMLTVIRRVAEEAVAYQGDRDDFIMFLVHLKNVAYEAVENTPNQLPKLKEAGVVDAGGKGIFYVLEGFEKSVTDPEMLKDLERIVRSRANRKERLEVTHEMEDIKFKYCTEFIIESGSFDLNEYKAKIMPLGDSMVCAQTSKKTKTHIHTNHPGQVLEIAGALGNLNNIKIENMEIQHKNLLLTEEENYQLQSTEKIFLRNENASPVAYFAIVDNKELGTLFLDTGATGVLIGGQTQNPSVADIEEGIKKIEAEKIIILPNNKNIISAAKIAAERSNKEVIVLETKSMLEGHFIVKNRFENIESVLKQAAQNRSIEITKAVRNTKVDDIQIEVGDYIALVNGKIGHKSKEMGELISDIYNTYINDDTLHVFSVLGAESNDATNKIVRDVKGIRYNEFLAGQENYPYYIYIEQRDPDLPEIAIVTDSTSDLTKEFIGDLGINIIPLKIKLNDNYYRDGVDISKREFWKRLLTEGVIPKTSQPSPAEFKEMYEKLFNKGYKKIISIHISSRLSGTQQAARVAKGMLSRGEDIAIVDSKAVTFALGHQVLEAAKMVKSGVSYDGILERLYEMQEKMKVYFVVNDLTFLEKGGRIGRASSIIGGLLKVKPVLKLENGEVTVETKTFGERGAFSYMEKLIKGESKKNSVILYTAWGGTNKELTNADGIKNTGESSKKVEYRGRFEIGATIGAHTGPVFGFGMISKIF
;
A
#
# COMPACT_ATOMS: atom_id res chain seq x y z
N MET A 1 8.57 -53.40 -26.79
CA MET A 1 9.38 -53.36 -25.55
C MET A 1 8.56 -52.65 -24.50
N LYS A 2 8.27 -53.29 -23.35
CA LYS A 2 7.78 -52.57 -22.17
C LYS A 2 8.97 -51.72 -21.69
N ILE A 3 8.80 -50.41 -21.61
CA ILE A 3 9.82 -49.52 -21.05
C ILE A 3 9.79 -49.75 -19.54
N GLU A 4 10.87 -50.24 -18.94
CA GLU A 4 11.00 -50.35 -17.48
C GLU A 4 11.90 -49.22 -16.98
N VAL A 5 11.37 -48.41 -16.06
CA VAL A 5 12.09 -47.30 -15.43
C VAL A 5 12.20 -47.62 -13.93
N LYS A 6 13.42 -47.91 -13.46
CA LYS A 6 13.68 -48.20 -12.04
C LYS A 6 14.02 -46.98 -11.20
N VAL A 7 14.68 -46.00 -11.80
CA VAL A 7 15.19 -44.79 -11.14
C VAL A 7 15.05 -43.56 -12.05
N LEU A 8 14.97 -42.37 -11.47
CA LEU A 8 15.10 -41.11 -12.21
C LEU A 8 16.51 -40.52 -12.04
N ASN A 9 17.23 -40.34 -13.13
CA ASN A 9 18.43 -39.51 -13.17
C ASN A 9 18.07 -38.08 -13.61
N SER A 10 19.05 -37.18 -13.64
CA SER A 10 18.86 -35.77 -14.01
C SER A 10 18.21 -35.60 -15.40
N ILE A 11 18.57 -36.44 -16.37
CA ILE A 11 18.01 -36.42 -17.73
C ILE A 11 16.52 -36.79 -17.70
N ARG A 12 16.14 -37.84 -16.98
CA ARG A 12 14.73 -38.27 -16.86
C ARG A 12 13.91 -37.22 -16.11
N LEU A 13 14.45 -36.64 -15.03
CA LEU A 13 13.77 -35.56 -14.32
C LEU A 13 13.58 -34.31 -15.20
N THR A 14 14.58 -33.97 -16.02
CA THR A 14 14.46 -32.90 -17.01
C THR A 14 13.32 -33.15 -18.00
N LYS A 15 13.20 -34.38 -18.52
CA LYS A 15 12.10 -34.76 -19.42
C LYS A 15 10.74 -34.67 -18.75
N LEU A 16 10.63 -35.10 -17.48
CA LEU A 16 9.40 -35.01 -16.70
C LEU A 16 8.96 -33.55 -16.53
N LEU A 17 9.86 -32.65 -16.18
CA LEU A 17 9.56 -31.23 -15.99
C LEU A 17 9.09 -30.54 -17.29
N ILE A 18 9.76 -30.82 -18.41
CA ILE A 18 9.34 -30.32 -19.74
C ILE A 18 7.96 -30.88 -20.12
N ALA A 19 7.73 -32.17 -19.89
CA ALA A 19 6.45 -32.80 -20.17
C ALA A 19 5.31 -32.19 -19.33
N ALA A 20 5.55 -31.94 -18.04
CA ALA A 20 4.60 -31.26 -17.17
C ALA A 20 4.28 -29.84 -17.65
N SER A 21 5.30 -29.05 -18.03
CA SER A 21 5.11 -27.69 -18.58
C SER A 21 4.20 -27.70 -19.81
N ARG A 22 4.50 -28.56 -20.79
CA ARG A 22 3.72 -28.66 -22.04
C ARG A 22 2.31 -29.15 -21.81
N TRP A 23 2.16 -30.17 -20.95
CA TRP A 23 0.85 -30.74 -20.66
C TRP A 23 -0.03 -29.75 -19.91
N LEU A 24 0.51 -29.06 -18.91
CA LEU A 24 -0.22 -28.02 -18.19
C LEU A 24 -0.61 -26.86 -19.13
N SER A 25 0.30 -26.43 -20.00
CA SER A 25 0.04 -25.38 -21.00
C SER A 25 -1.10 -25.75 -21.96
N LYS A 26 -1.18 -27.02 -22.38
CA LYS A 26 -2.27 -27.52 -23.23
C LYS A 26 -3.66 -27.39 -22.59
N TYR A 27 -3.73 -27.43 -21.27
CA TYR A 27 -4.99 -27.35 -20.50
C TYR A 27 -5.15 -26.04 -19.74
N ALA A 28 -4.31 -25.02 -19.98
CA ALA A 28 -4.38 -23.74 -19.27
C ALA A 28 -5.77 -23.09 -19.38
N ASP A 29 -6.36 -23.06 -20.57
CA ASP A 29 -7.71 -22.52 -20.78
C ASP A 29 -8.78 -23.30 -20.00
N VAL A 30 -8.64 -24.63 -19.92
CA VAL A 30 -9.55 -25.47 -19.13
C VAL A 30 -9.46 -25.12 -17.64
N LEU A 31 -8.25 -24.85 -17.13
CA LEU A 31 -8.07 -24.43 -15.74
C LEU A 31 -8.63 -23.03 -15.49
N ASN A 32 -8.49 -22.11 -16.45
CA ASN A 32 -9.11 -20.78 -16.41
C ASN A 32 -10.65 -20.88 -16.39
N ASP A 33 -11.22 -21.82 -17.14
CA ASP A 33 -12.66 -22.11 -17.16
C ASP A 33 -13.16 -22.72 -15.85
N LEU A 34 -12.31 -23.40 -15.07
CA LEU A 34 -12.69 -23.95 -13.75
C LEU A 34 -12.72 -22.89 -12.63
N ASN A 35 -12.22 -21.67 -12.87
CA ASN A 35 -12.22 -20.63 -11.83
C ASN A 35 -13.66 -20.22 -11.43
N VAL A 36 -14.01 -20.33 -10.16
CA VAL A 36 -15.39 -20.07 -9.69
C VAL A 36 -15.73 -18.59 -9.55
N TYR A 37 -14.74 -17.70 -9.60
CA TYR A 37 -14.97 -16.26 -9.47
C TYR A 37 -15.56 -15.67 -10.76
N PRO A 38 -16.63 -14.85 -10.69
CA PRO A 38 -17.32 -14.33 -11.88
C PRO A 38 -16.62 -13.17 -12.57
N VAL A 39 -15.45 -12.77 -12.08
CA VAL A 39 -14.66 -11.66 -12.64
C VAL A 39 -13.85 -12.12 -13.87
N PRO A 40 -13.49 -11.20 -14.78
CA PRO A 40 -12.74 -11.52 -15.99
C PRO A 40 -11.29 -12.00 -15.75
N ASP A 41 -10.79 -11.94 -14.51
CA ASP A 41 -9.42 -12.29 -14.12
C ASP A 41 -9.17 -13.81 -14.01
N GLY A 42 -9.86 -14.62 -14.82
CA GLY A 42 -9.77 -16.09 -14.81
C GLY A 42 -8.40 -16.60 -15.29
N ASP A 43 -7.36 -16.47 -14.47
CA ASP A 43 -5.96 -16.60 -14.90
C ASP A 43 -5.18 -17.74 -14.22
N THR A 44 -5.88 -18.62 -13.50
CA THR A 44 -5.25 -19.71 -12.73
C THR A 44 -4.38 -20.62 -13.61
N GLY A 45 -4.92 -21.06 -14.75
CA GLY A 45 -4.19 -21.86 -15.73
C GLY A 45 -3.03 -21.09 -16.35
N THR A 46 -3.26 -19.84 -16.76
CA THR A 46 -2.25 -18.95 -17.35
C THR A 46 -1.06 -18.74 -16.39
N ASN A 47 -1.34 -18.44 -15.13
CA ASN A 47 -0.33 -18.22 -14.10
C ASN A 47 0.50 -19.48 -13.84
N MET A 48 -0.14 -20.63 -13.69
CA MET A 48 0.56 -21.89 -13.46
C MET A 48 1.36 -22.35 -14.69
N SER A 49 0.82 -22.18 -15.90
CA SER A 49 1.53 -22.56 -17.13
C SER A 49 2.74 -21.66 -17.37
N MET A 50 2.61 -20.34 -17.23
CA MET A 50 3.75 -19.42 -17.36
C MET A 50 4.84 -19.69 -16.32
N THR A 51 4.45 -20.10 -15.10
CA THR A 51 5.39 -20.49 -14.05
C THR A 51 6.19 -21.74 -14.45
N LEU A 52 5.59 -22.77 -15.05
CA LEU A 52 6.36 -23.94 -15.53
C LEU A 52 7.11 -23.68 -16.84
N GLN A 53 6.59 -22.80 -17.69
CA GLN A 53 7.26 -22.43 -18.93
C GLN A 53 8.60 -21.73 -18.68
N SER A 54 8.73 -20.95 -17.59
CA SER A 54 10.05 -20.38 -17.22
C SER A 54 11.09 -21.48 -16.97
N VAL A 55 10.70 -22.58 -16.32
CA VAL A 55 11.55 -23.76 -16.14
C VAL A 55 11.86 -24.42 -17.47
N GLU A 56 10.86 -24.70 -18.31
CA GLU A 56 11.08 -25.32 -19.62
C GLU A 56 12.06 -24.52 -20.48
N ASN A 57 11.94 -23.19 -20.49
CA ASN A 57 12.83 -22.30 -21.23
C ASN A 57 14.29 -22.46 -20.79
N GLU A 58 14.57 -22.49 -19.49
CA GLU A 58 15.92 -22.72 -18.98
C GLU A 58 16.42 -24.14 -19.27
N LEU A 59 15.54 -25.13 -19.10
CA LEU A 59 15.90 -26.51 -19.38
C LEU A 59 16.28 -26.72 -20.85
N ILE A 60 15.55 -26.12 -21.80
CA ILE A 60 15.80 -26.24 -23.25
C ILE A 60 17.10 -25.55 -23.68
N LYS A 61 17.49 -24.46 -23.03
CA LYS A 61 18.73 -23.73 -23.33
C LYS A 61 19.99 -24.53 -23.01
N MET A 62 19.91 -25.46 -22.04
CA MET A 62 21.06 -26.27 -21.64
C MET A 62 21.68 -27.04 -22.81
N ASN A 63 22.99 -26.90 -22.95
CA ASN A 63 23.80 -27.49 -24.01
C ASN A 63 24.59 -28.74 -23.57
N HIS A 64 24.39 -29.20 -22.34
CA HIS A 64 25.00 -30.40 -21.79
C HIS A 64 24.01 -31.13 -20.85
N GLU A 65 24.38 -32.33 -20.41
CA GLU A 65 23.60 -33.08 -19.42
C GLU A 65 23.94 -32.57 -18.01
N PRO A 66 22.98 -31.99 -17.28
CA PRO A 66 23.26 -31.41 -15.98
C PRO A 66 23.47 -32.50 -14.92
N THR A 67 24.29 -32.18 -13.91
CA THR A 67 24.27 -32.96 -12.66
C THR A 67 22.92 -32.76 -11.94
N MET A 68 22.57 -33.64 -10.98
CA MET A 68 21.32 -33.44 -10.24
C MET A 68 21.32 -32.12 -9.46
N ASN A 69 22.44 -31.75 -8.85
CA ASN A 69 22.55 -30.50 -8.10
C ASN A 69 22.38 -29.29 -9.02
N GLU A 70 23.06 -29.27 -10.17
CA GLU A 70 22.91 -28.21 -11.18
C GLU A 70 21.47 -28.11 -11.70
N LEU A 71 20.83 -29.24 -12.00
CA LEU A 71 19.43 -29.27 -12.41
C LEU A 71 18.53 -28.68 -11.31
N VAL A 72 18.73 -29.06 -10.05
CA VAL A 72 17.96 -28.53 -8.92
C VAL A 72 18.16 -27.03 -8.76
N GLU A 73 19.39 -26.53 -8.88
CA GLU A 73 19.69 -25.09 -8.81
C GLU A 73 18.99 -24.30 -9.93
N ILE A 74 19.16 -24.73 -11.19
CA ILE A 74 18.54 -24.09 -12.36
C ILE A 74 17.02 -24.09 -12.24
N VAL A 75 16.41 -25.24 -11.94
CA VAL A 75 14.95 -25.35 -11.86
C VAL A 75 14.41 -24.56 -10.68
N SER A 76 15.10 -24.60 -9.52
CA SER A 76 14.66 -23.85 -8.33
C SER A 76 14.68 -22.34 -8.57
N GLU A 77 15.70 -21.83 -9.27
CA GLU A 77 15.77 -20.41 -9.60
C GLU A 77 14.73 -20.03 -10.65
N ALA A 78 14.61 -20.80 -11.74
CA ALA A 78 13.68 -20.52 -12.83
C ALA A 78 12.20 -20.58 -12.39
N ILE A 79 11.81 -21.57 -11.59
CA ILE A 79 10.43 -21.71 -11.10
C ILE A 79 10.08 -20.58 -10.12
N LEU A 80 11.05 -20.13 -9.33
CA LEU A 80 10.85 -19.08 -8.33
C LEU A 80 10.72 -17.72 -8.99
N LEU A 81 11.65 -17.37 -9.89
CA LEU A 81 11.63 -16.12 -10.65
C LEU A 81 10.41 -16.02 -11.57
N GLY A 82 10.00 -17.15 -12.17
CA GLY A 82 8.82 -17.23 -13.04
C GLY A 82 7.48 -17.29 -12.32
N ALA A 83 7.46 -17.42 -10.99
CA ALA A 83 6.23 -17.56 -10.22
C ALA A 83 5.32 -16.33 -10.37
N ARG A 84 4.07 -16.57 -10.76
CA ARG A 84 3.03 -15.54 -10.97
C ARG A 84 1.71 -15.95 -10.33
N GLY A 85 1.00 -14.99 -9.75
CA GLY A 85 -0.29 -15.22 -9.11
C GLY A 85 -0.21 -16.19 -7.92
N ASN A 86 -1.33 -16.37 -7.22
CA ASN A 86 -1.36 -17.28 -6.06
C ASN A 86 -1.08 -18.74 -6.45
N SER A 87 -1.71 -19.24 -7.53
CA SER A 87 -1.55 -20.62 -7.97
C SER A 87 -0.14 -20.94 -8.49
N GLY A 88 0.50 -20.01 -9.22
CA GLY A 88 1.87 -20.17 -9.69
C GLY A 88 2.88 -20.08 -8.55
N THR A 89 2.68 -19.18 -7.58
CA THR A 89 3.53 -19.14 -6.38
C THR A 89 3.41 -20.41 -5.54
N ILE A 90 2.22 -20.97 -5.31
CA ILE A 90 2.11 -22.25 -4.57
C ILE A 90 2.75 -23.40 -5.35
N LEU A 91 2.55 -23.45 -6.67
CA LEU A 91 3.19 -24.45 -7.54
C LEU A 91 4.72 -24.37 -7.45
N SER A 92 5.30 -23.16 -7.44
CA SER A 92 6.74 -23.00 -7.33
C SER A 92 7.29 -23.54 -6.01
N GLN A 93 6.54 -23.39 -4.92
CA GLN A 93 6.90 -23.91 -3.60
C GLN A 93 6.77 -25.44 -3.51
N ILE A 94 5.75 -26.02 -4.16
CA ILE A 94 5.62 -27.48 -4.31
C ILE A 94 6.84 -28.05 -5.03
N ILE A 95 7.20 -27.49 -6.19
CA ILE A 95 8.35 -27.96 -6.97
C ILE A 95 9.66 -27.77 -6.20
N GLN A 96 9.88 -26.64 -5.55
CA GLN A 96 11.06 -26.46 -4.71
C GLN A 96 11.14 -27.45 -3.54
N GLY A 97 10.01 -27.76 -2.90
CA GLY A 97 9.99 -28.75 -1.81
C GLY A 97 10.34 -30.14 -2.33
N PHE A 98 9.84 -30.49 -3.52
CA PHE A 98 10.22 -31.73 -4.21
C PHE A 98 11.72 -31.77 -4.54
N LEU A 99 12.26 -30.71 -5.16
CA LEU A 99 13.68 -30.63 -5.55
C LEU A 99 14.63 -30.72 -4.36
N ASN A 100 14.26 -30.13 -3.22
CA ASN A 100 15.03 -30.24 -1.99
C ASN A 100 15.14 -31.68 -1.47
N GLY A 101 14.13 -32.52 -1.72
CA GLY A 101 14.17 -33.94 -1.34
C GLY A 101 15.09 -34.81 -2.21
N VAL A 102 15.51 -34.30 -3.38
CA VAL A 102 16.29 -35.07 -4.37
C VAL A 102 17.66 -34.47 -4.70
N ARG A 103 18.00 -33.29 -4.15
CA ARG A 103 19.23 -32.53 -4.47
C ARG A 103 20.51 -33.35 -4.38
N ASP A 104 20.66 -34.11 -3.30
CA ASP A 104 21.91 -34.84 -3.00
C ASP A 104 21.94 -36.25 -3.63
N LYS A 105 21.14 -36.50 -4.68
CA LYS A 105 20.96 -37.82 -5.28
C LYS A 105 21.43 -37.84 -6.73
N GLU A 106 22.22 -38.83 -7.13
CA GLU A 106 22.55 -39.06 -8.55
C GLU A 106 21.41 -39.80 -9.26
N GLU A 107 20.83 -40.79 -8.59
CA GLU A 107 19.66 -41.55 -9.02
C GLU A 107 18.58 -41.49 -7.93
N ILE A 108 17.35 -41.17 -8.34
CA ILE A 108 16.20 -41.00 -7.47
C ILE A 108 15.36 -42.29 -7.54
N THR A 109 15.24 -42.96 -6.40
CA THR A 109 14.35 -44.13 -6.24
C THR A 109 12.91 -43.71 -5.95
N VAL A 110 11.98 -44.67 -5.94
CA VAL A 110 10.61 -44.43 -5.43
C VAL A 110 10.64 -43.90 -3.99
N ASP A 111 11.53 -44.42 -3.13
CA ASP A 111 11.65 -43.99 -1.73
C ASP A 111 12.13 -42.55 -1.57
N ASP A 112 13.07 -42.14 -2.42
CA ASP A 112 13.52 -40.74 -2.45
C ASP A 112 12.38 -39.83 -2.96
N THR A 113 11.61 -40.29 -3.94
CA THR A 113 10.46 -39.55 -4.48
C THR A 113 9.34 -39.39 -3.45
N ILE A 114 9.08 -40.42 -2.62
CA ILE A 114 8.13 -40.34 -1.50
C ILE A 114 8.54 -39.23 -0.53
N LYS A 115 9.83 -39.18 -0.13
CA LYS A 115 10.36 -38.12 0.74
C LYS A 115 10.22 -36.75 0.10
N ALA A 116 10.50 -36.64 -1.20
CA ALA A 116 10.35 -35.41 -1.96
C ALA A 116 8.91 -34.88 -1.95
N PHE A 117 7.89 -35.75 -2.10
CA PHE A 117 6.48 -35.32 -2.02
C PHE A 117 6.06 -34.89 -0.60
N VAL A 118 6.60 -35.52 0.45
CA VAL A 118 6.37 -35.07 1.84
C VAL A 118 6.93 -33.65 2.03
N MET A 119 8.14 -33.38 1.55
CA MET A 119 8.74 -32.05 1.60
C MET A 119 8.01 -31.03 0.73
N ALA A 120 7.52 -31.45 -0.45
CA ALA A 120 6.68 -30.62 -1.32
C ALA A 120 5.40 -30.17 -0.61
N LYS A 121 4.71 -31.11 0.07
CA LYS A 121 3.54 -30.80 0.90
C LYS A 121 3.91 -29.80 2.00
N GLU A 122 4.95 -30.05 2.78
CA GLU A 122 5.35 -29.18 3.89
C GLU A 122 5.65 -27.75 3.43
N LYS A 123 6.43 -27.61 2.36
CA LYS A 123 6.78 -26.31 1.80
C LYS A 123 5.57 -25.57 1.22
N ALA A 124 4.64 -26.27 0.58
CA ALA A 124 3.41 -25.67 0.07
C ALA A 124 2.52 -25.09 1.18
N TYR A 125 2.37 -25.80 2.30
CA TYR A 125 1.58 -25.30 3.44
C TYR A 125 2.27 -24.15 4.16
N GLN A 126 3.60 -24.15 4.26
CA GLN A 126 4.35 -23.04 4.87
C GLN A 126 4.30 -21.75 4.05
N ALA A 127 4.13 -21.85 2.72
CA ALA A 127 4.10 -20.71 1.82
C ALA A 127 2.78 -19.91 1.85
N VAL A 128 1.74 -20.43 2.49
CA VAL A 128 0.40 -19.82 2.53
C VAL A 128 0.06 -19.44 3.96
N SER A 129 -0.17 -18.14 4.23
CA SER A 129 -0.51 -17.66 5.57
C SER A 129 -1.80 -18.28 6.13
N GLU A 130 -2.79 -18.50 5.27
CA GLU A 130 -4.09 -19.08 5.61
C GLU A 130 -4.39 -20.27 4.67
N PRO A 131 -3.91 -21.49 4.98
CA PRO A 131 -4.11 -22.64 4.12
C PRO A 131 -5.58 -23.08 4.10
N VAL A 132 -6.10 -23.34 2.90
CA VAL A 132 -7.51 -23.73 2.68
C VAL A 132 -7.58 -25.13 2.10
N GLU A 133 -8.28 -26.02 2.79
CA GLU A 133 -8.59 -27.38 2.30
C GLU A 133 -9.65 -27.36 1.19
N GLY A 134 -9.67 -28.40 0.35
CA GLY A 134 -10.40 -28.44 -0.92
C GLY A 134 -9.73 -27.69 -2.06
N THR A 135 -8.47 -27.31 -1.91
CA THR A 135 -7.66 -26.65 -2.95
C THR A 135 -6.49 -27.53 -3.40
N MET A 136 -5.58 -27.01 -4.23
CA MET A 136 -4.31 -27.65 -4.58
C MET A 136 -3.50 -28.15 -3.37
N LEU A 137 -3.64 -27.52 -2.20
CA LEU A 137 -3.00 -27.95 -0.95
C LEU A 137 -3.51 -29.32 -0.47
N THR A 138 -4.80 -29.61 -0.67
CA THR A 138 -5.37 -30.92 -0.36
C THR A 138 -4.88 -31.97 -1.35
N VAL A 139 -4.80 -31.63 -2.63
CA VAL A 139 -4.33 -32.54 -3.67
C VAL A 139 -2.87 -32.94 -3.41
N ILE A 140 -1.97 -31.99 -3.16
CA ILE A 140 -0.57 -32.32 -2.87
C ILE A 140 -0.42 -33.08 -1.54
N ARG A 141 -1.24 -32.79 -0.52
CA ARG A 141 -1.28 -33.57 0.72
C ARG A 141 -1.69 -35.02 0.46
N ARG A 142 -2.79 -35.24 -0.25
CA ARG A 142 -3.28 -36.59 -0.58
C ARG A 142 -2.24 -37.37 -1.38
N VAL A 143 -1.61 -36.72 -2.36
CA VAL A 143 -0.49 -37.32 -3.13
C VAL A 143 0.65 -37.73 -2.20
N ALA A 144 1.07 -36.87 -1.26
CA ALA A 144 2.15 -37.20 -0.33
C ALA A 144 1.78 -38.33 0.65
N GLU A 145 0.56 -38.34 1.18
CA GLU A 145 0.07 -39.39 2.09
C GLU A 145 -0.02 -40.75 1.39
N GLU A 146 -0.59 -40.81 0.19
CA GLU A 146 -0.71 -42.06 -0.58
C GLU A 146 0.64 -42.51 -1.15
N ALA A 147 1.56 -41.58 -1.45
CA ALA A 147 2.94 -41.92 -1.79
C ALA A 147 3.61 -42.70 -0.64
N VAL A 148 3.44 -42.25 0.61
CA VAL A 148 3.95 -42.95 1.80
C VAL A 148 3.28 -44.31 1.99
N ALA A 149 1.98 -44.40 1.69
CA ALA A 149 1.20 -45.63 1.81
C ALA A 149 1.41 -46.62 0.63
N TYR A 150 2.23 -46.27 -0.38
CA TYR A 150 2.41 -47.09 -1.57
C TYR A 150 3.05 -48.47 -1.25
N GLN A 151 2.28 -49.52 -1.52
CA GLN A 151 2.66 -50.94 -1.34
C GLN A 151 2.99 -51.66 -2.67
N GLY A 152 2.94 -50.96 -3.80
CA GLY A 152 3.27 -51.53 -5.11
C GLY A 152 4.77 -51.77 -5.29
N ASP A 153 5.14 -52.28 -6.47
CA ASP A 153 6.54 -52.51 -6.81
C ASP A 153 7.31 -51.18 -6.85
N ARG A 154 8.39 -51.09 -6.06
CA ARG A 154 9.25 -49.90 -5.95
C ARG A 154 10.34 -49.85 -7.03
N ASP A 155 10.50 -50.93 -7.79
CA ASP A 155 11.32 -50.98 -9.00
C ASP A 155 10.55 -50.54 -10.26
N ASP A 156 9.22 -50.38 -10.18
CA ASP A 156 8.38 -49.91 -11.29
C ASP A 156 7.95 -48.45 -11.07
N PHE A 157 8.83 -47.53 -11.48
CA PHE A 157 8.59 -46.09 -11.34
C PHE A 157 7.38 -45.62 -12.16
N ILE A 158 7.06 -46.30 -13.26
CA ILE A 158 5.90 -45.95 -14.10
C ILE A 158 4.61 -46.24 -13.35
N MET A 159 4.49 -47.43 -12.75
CA MET A 159 3.33 -47.79 -11.93
C MET A 159 3.17 -46.87 -10.72
N PHE A 160 4.27 -46.44 -10.11
CA PHE A 160 4.24 -45.44 -9.04
C PHE A 160 3.67 -44.09 -9.52
N LEU A 161 4.15 -43.55 -10.66
CA LEU A 161 3.61 -42.32 -11.25
C LEU A 161 2.13 -42.43 -11.61
N VAL A 162 1.70 -43.57 -12.18
CA VAL A 162 0.29 -43.84 -12.49
C VAL A 162 -0.57 -43.81 -11.22
N HIS A 163 -0.09 -44.43 -10.14
CA HIS A 163 -0.78 -44.40 -8.85
C HIS A 163 -0.95 -42.97 -8.32
N LEU A 164 0.13 -42.17 -8.27
CA LEU A 164 0.06 -40.79 -7.78
C LEU A 164 -0.86 -39.90 -8.62
N LYS A 165 -0.83 -40.05 -9.96
CA LYS A 165 -1.74 -39.34 -10.86
C LYS A 165 -3.20 -39.69 -10.57
N ASN A 166 -3.52 -40.96 -10.34
CA ASN A 166 -4.89 -41.38 -10.03
C ASN A 166 -5.35 -40.85 -8.67
N VAL A 167 -4.48 -40.87 -7.66
CA VAL A 167 -4.75 -40.25 -6.34
C VAL A 167 -5.02 -38.75 -6.50
N ALA A 168 -4.22 -38.05 -7.30
CA ALA A 168 -4.43 -36.63 -7.57
C ALA A 168 -5.78 -36.39 -8.26
N TYR A 169 -6.16 -37.22 -9.22
CA TYR A 169 -7.47 -37.17 -9.88
C TYR A 169 -8.61 -37.33 -8.86
N GLU A 170 -8.57 -38.39 -8.04
CA GLU A 170 -9.59 -38.65 -7.02
C GLU A 170 -9.69 -37.50 -5.99
N ALA A 171 -8.54 -36.96 -5.56
CA ALA A 171 -8.51 -35.82 -4.66
C ALA A 171 -9.16 -34.59 -5.28
N VAL A 172 -8.90 -34.31 -6.57
CA VAL A 172 -9.51 -33.21 -7.32
C VAL A 172 -11.02 -33.38 -7.44
N GLU A 173 -11.50 -34.56 -7.84
CA GLU A 173 -12.94 -34.83 -7.97
C GLU A 173 -13.68 -34.73 -6.62
N ASN A 174 -12.97 -34.88 -5.50
CA ASN A 174 -13.53 -34.72 -4.15
C ASN A 174 -13.46 -33.27 -3.62
N THR A 175 -12.76 -32.35 -4.29
CA THR A 175 -12.68 -30.93 -3.85
C THR A 175 -14.05 -30.26 -3.66
N PRO A 176 -15.10 -30.54 -4.46
CA PRO A 176 -16.43 -29.96 -4.23
C PRO A 176 -17.08 -30.42 -2.90
N ASN A 177 -16.71 -31.60 -2.38
CA ASN A 177 -17.21 -32.05 -1.08
C ASN A 177 -16.52 -31.36 0.11
N GLN A 178 -15.39 -30.68 -0.15
CA GLN A 178 -14.59 -30.01 0.87
C GLN A 178 -14.82 -28.49 0.87
N LEU A 179 -15.11 -27.90 -0.29
CA LEU A 179 -15.42 -26.47 -0.43
C LEU A 179 -16.83 -26.24 -0.98
N PRO A 180 -17.74 -25.65 -0.18
CA PRO A 180 -19.10 -25.34 -0.62
C PRO A 180 -19.17 -24.51 -1.91
N LYS A 181 -18.24 -23.54 -2.08
CA LYS A 181 -18.19 -22.67 -3.26
C LYS A 181 -17.95 -23.44 -4.56
N LEU A 182 -17.13 -24.49 -4.52
CA LEU A 182 -16.89 -25.37 -5.67
C LEU A 182 -18.13 -26.20 -5.99
N LYS A 183 -18.80 -26.74 -4.95
CA LYS A 183 -20.04 -27.51 -5.07
C LYS A 183 -21.18 -26.71 -5.70
N GLU A 184 -21.35 -25.47 -5.26
CA GLU A 184 -22.37 -24.56 -5.77
C GLU A 184 -22.11 -24.17 -7.23
N ALA A 185 -20.84 -23.95 -7.60
CA ALA A 185 -20.44 -23.68 -8.97
C ALA A 185 -20.44 -24.93 -9.87
N GLY A 186 -20.53 -26.14 -9.29
CA GLY A 186 -20.52 -27.40 -10.04
C GLY A 186 -19.19 -27.73 -10.70
N VAL A 187 -18.09 -27.21 -10.16
CA VAL A 187 -16.73 -27.41 -10.70
C VAL A 187 -15.77 -27.90 -9.62
N VAL A 188 -14.62 -28.43 -10.03
CA VAL A 188 -13.51 -28.83 -9.13
C VAL A 188 -12.52 -27.68 -8.97
N ASP A 189 -11.60 -27.79 -8.01
CA ASP A 189 -10.54 -26.79 -7.82
C ASP A 189 -9.60 -26.72 -9.03
N ALA A 190 -9.45 -25.52 -9.60
CA ALA A 190 -8.59 -25.28 -10.76
C ALA A 190 -7.11 -25.53 -10.44
N GLY A 191 -6.62 -25.09 -9.28
CA GLY A 191 -5.23 -25.31 -8.86
C GLY A 191 -4.92 -26.79 -8.67
N GLY A 192 -5.83 -27.52 -8.02
CA GLY A 192 -5.76 -28.96 -7.82
C GLY A 192 -5.77 -29.73 -9.13
N LYS A 193 -6.65 -29.35 -10.07
CA LYS A 193 -6.65 -29.92 -11.43
C LYS A 193 -5.34 -29.63 -12.16
N GLY A 194 -4.72 -28.48 -11.91
CA GLY A 194 -3.37 -28.16 -12.38
C GLY A 194 -2.31 -29.13 -11.85
N ILE A 195 -2.33 -29.48 -10.56
CA ILE A 195 -1.44 -30.51 -9.98
C ILE A 195 -1.66 -31.87 -10.62
N PHE A 196 -2.92 -32.25 -10.87
CA PHE A 196 -3.24 -33.45 -11.63
C PHE A 196 -2.60 -33.42 -13.03
N TYR A 197 -2.73 -32.31 -13.78
CA TYR A 197 -2.10 -32.20 -15.11
C TYR A 197 -0.57 -32.22 -15.06
N VAL A 198 0.06 -31.72 -14.00
CA VAL A 198 1.51 -31.86 -13.80
C VAL A 198 1.91 -33.34 -13.68
N LEU A 199 1.21 -34.10 -12.84
CA LEU A 199 1.46 -35.54 -12.65
C LEU A 199 1.05 -36.38 -13.87
N GLU A 200 0.02 -35.96 -14.60
CA GLU A 200 -0.35 -36.57 -15.88
C GLU A 200 0.72 -36.33 -16.94
N GLY A 201 1.29 -35.12 -17.00
CA GLY A 201 2.45 -34.83 -17.86
C GLY A 201 3.65 -35.72 -17.53
N PHE A 202 3.91 -35.97 -16.24
CA PHE A 202 4.96 -36.91 -15.82
C PHE A 202 4.73 -38.32 -16.37
N GLU A 203 3.52 -38.86 -16.24
CA GLU A 203 3.14 -40.16 -16.79
C GLU A 203 3.23 -40.18 -18.33
N LYS A 204 2.72 -39.14 -18.99
CA LYS A 204 2.74 -39.01 -20.45
C LYS A 204 4.15 -38.95 -21.03
N SER A 205 5.13 -38.46 -20.28
CA SER A 205 6.54 -38.44 -20.70
C SER A 205 7.13 -39.83 -20.96
N VAL A 206 6.50 -40.89 -20.43
CA VAL A 206 6.94 -42.29 -20.58
C VAL A 206 5.93 -43.18 -21.29
N THR A 207 4.67 -42.77 -21.40
CA THR A 207 3.60 -43.55 -22.03
C THR A 207 3.08 -43.00 -23.36
N ASP A 208 3.22 -41.68 -23.62
CA ASP A 208 2.66 -41.03 -24.82
C ASP A 208 3.67 -41.02 -25.98
N PRO A 209 3.36 -41.66 -27.12
CA PRO A 209 4.29 -41.75 -28.24
C PRO A 209 4.64 -40.42 -28.91
N GLU A 210 3.75 -39.43 -28.89
CA GLU A 210 4.02 -38.11 -29.48
C GLU A 210 4.92 -37.28 -28.57
N MET A 211 4.62 -37.25 -27.28
CA MET A 211 5.46 -36.61 -26.26
C MET A 211 6.84 -37.24 -26.19
N LEU A 212 6.96 -38.57 -26.29
CA LEU A 212 8.24 -39.27 -26.35
C LEU A 212 9.10 -38.84 -27.55
N LYS A 213 8.50 -38.77 -28.75
CA LYS A 213 9.21 -38.31 -29.97
C LYS A 213 9.70 -36.87 -29.84
N ASP A 214 8.88 -36.02 -29.25
CA ASP A 214 9.19 -34.60 -29.06
C ASP A 214 10.31 -34.41 -28.01
N LEU A 215 10.23 -35.09 -26.87
CA LEU A 215 11.30 -35.11 -25.85
C LEU A 215 12.61 -35.71 -26.39
N GLU A 216 12.54 -36.75 -27.22
CA GLU A 216 13.70 -37.30 -27.93
C GLU A 216 14.32 -36.30 -28.90
N ARG A 217 13.50 -35.54 -29.64
CA ARG A 217 13.98 -34.47 -30.52
C ARG A 217 14.75 -33.41 -29.73
N ILE A 218 14.27 -32.99 -28.55
CA ILE A 218 14.96 -32.02 -27.69
C ILE A 218 16.32 -32.58 -27.27
N VAL A 219 16.36 -33.81 -26.73
CA VAL A 219 17.62 -34.43 -26.29
C VAL A 219 18.61 -34.60 -27.45
N ARG A 220 18.15 -35.01 -28.64
CA ARG A 220 19.00 -35.10 -29.85
C ARG A 220 19.50 -33.72 -30.30
N SER A 221 18.66 -32.69 -30.24
CA SER A 221 19.08 -31.31 -30.57
C SER A 221 20.15 -30.78 -29.60
N ARG A 222 20.14 -31.21 -28.33
CA ARG A 222 21.19 -30.90 -27.34
C ARG A 222 22.48 -31.67 -27.62
N ALA A 223 22.39 -32.96 -27.92
CA ALA A 223 23.55 -33.79 -28.26
C ALA A 223 24.26 -33.27 -29.53
N ASN A 224 23.50 -32.90 -30.57
CA ASN A 224 24.03 -32.35 -31.82
C ASN A 224 24.60 -30.92 -31.66
N ARG A 225 24.20 -30.17 -30.62
CA ARG A 225 24.79 -28.85 -30.28
C ARG A 225 26.24 -28.98 -29.79
N LYS A 226 26.60 -30.11 -29.17
CA LYS A 226 27.96 -30.43 -28.72
C LYS A 226 28.90 -30.71 -29.91
N GLU A 227 28.39 -31.32 -30.99
CA GLU A 227 29.16 -31.56 -32.23
C GLU A 227 29.22 -30.33 -33.17
N ARG A 228 28.19 -29.46 -33.16
CA ARG A 228 28.15 -28.25 -34.01
C ARG A 228 29.05 -27.08 -33.56
N LEU A 229 29.71 -27.18 -32.40
CA LEU A 229 30.67 -26.16 -31.95
C LEU A 229 32.06 -26.27 -32.61
N GLU A 230 32.33 -27.32 -33.39
CA GLU A 230 33.60 -27.51 -34.11
C GLU A 230 33.53 -27.35 -35.64
N VAL A 231 32.35 -27.09 -36.23
CA VAL A 231 32.24 -26.83 -37.68
C VAL A 231 31.31 -25.64 -37.95
N THR A 232 31.81 -24.71 -38.77
CA THR A 232 31.15 -23.48 -39.23
C THR A 232 29.70 -23.68 -39.69
N HIS A 233 28.90 -22.65 -39.42
CA HIS A 233 27.46 -22.55 -39.64
C HIS A 233 26.96 -23.15 -40.97
N GLU A 234 26.14 -24.20 -40.86
CA GLU A 234 24.98 -24.38 -41.74
C GLU A 234 23.77 -24.72 -40.88
N MET A 235 22.80 -23.78 -40.85
CA MET A 235 21.50 -23.95 -40.21
C MET A 235 20.71 -25.04 -40.95
N GLU A 236 20.11 -25.97 -40.21
CA GLU A 236 19.01 -26.75 -40.80
C GLU A 236 17.79 -25.82 -40.90
N ASP A 237 17.33 -25.57 -42.13
CA ASP A 237 16.20 -24.70 -42.42
C ASP A 237 14.89 -25.26 -41.84
N ILE A 238 14.16 -24.42 -41.09
CA ILE A 238 12.76 -24.69 -40.72
C ILE A 238 11.94 -24.70 -42.02
N LYS A 239 11.47 -25.88 -42.43
CA LYS A 239 10.71 -26.08 -43.68
C LYS A 239 9.36 -25.34 -43.70
N PHE A 240 8.67 -25.25 -42.56
CA PHE A 240 7.38 -24.54 -42.40
C PHE A 240 7.45 -23.55 -41.24
N LYS A 241 7.34 -22.25 -41.55
CA LYS A 241 7.67 -21.14 -40.65
C LYS A 241 6.60 -20.84 -39.61
N TYR A 242 5.33 -21.13 -39.87
CA TYR A 242 4.23 -20.73 -39.01
C TYR A 242 3.53 -21.92 -38.37
N CYS A 243 3.42 -21.91 -37.05
CA CYS A 243 2.46 -22.74 -36.32
C CYS A 243 1.09 -22.05 -36.38
N THR A 244 0.10 -22.73 -36.95
CA THR A 244 -1.26 -22.20 -37.15
C THR A 244 -2.26 -23.06 -36.38
N GLU A 245 -2.88 -22.46 -35.36
CA GLU A 245 -3.91 -23.07 -34.54
C GLU A 245 -5.22 -22.29 -34.65
N PHE A 246 -6.35 -22.98 -34.68
CA PHE A 246 -7.68 -22.35 -34.66
C PHE A 246 -8.77 -23.39 -34.36
N ILE A 247 -9.96 -22.89 -34.05
CA ILE A 247 -11.17 -23.70 -33.83
C ILE A 247 -12.20 -23.33 -34.89
N ILE A 248 -12.75 -24.35 -35.56
CA ILE A 248 -13.93 -24.24 -36.40
C ILE A 248 -15.15 -24.50 -35.50
N GLU A 249 -16.09 -23.56 -35.43
CA GLU A 249 -17.35 -23.67 -34.67
C GLU A 249 -18.38 -24.56 -35.40
N SER A 250 -17.92 -25.70 -35.89
CA SER A 250 -18.71 -26.74 -36.52
C SER A 250 -18.01 -28.08 -36.33
N GLY A 251 -18.80 -29.11 -36.06
CA GLY A 251 -18.36 -30.51 -36.03
C GLY A 251 -19.08 -31.38 -37.07
N SER A 252 -19.97 -30.78 -37.86
CA SER A 252 -20.87 -31.46 -38.79
C SER A 252 -20.30 -31.50 -40.21
N PHE A 253 -19.05 -31.93 -40.34
CA PHE A 253 -18.38 -32.15 -41.63
C PHE A 253 -17.41 -33.33 -41.54
N ASP A 254 -17.06 -33.92 -42.69
CA ASP A 254 -16.14 -35.06 -42.74
C ASP A 254 -14.71 -34.61 -42.38
N LEU A 255 -14.24 -35.06 -41.22
CA LEU A 255 -12.90 -34.74 -40.72
C LEU A 255 -11.78 -35.27 -41.62
N ASN A 256 -11.97 -36.42 -42.25
CA ASN A 256 -10.96 -37.03 -43.12
C ASN A 256 -10.84 -36.26 -44.44
N GLU A 257 -11.96 -35.79 -44.99
CA GLU A 257 -11.96 -34.93 -46.18
C GLU A 257 -11.30 -33.58 -45.90
N TYR A 258 -11.62 -32.97 -44.75
CA TYR A 258 -10.97 -31.73 -44.31
C TYR A 258 -9.46 -31.89 -44.12
N LYS A 259 -9.02 -32.95 -43.42
CA LYS A 259 -7.61 -33.29 -43.24
C LYS A 259 -6.89 -33.46 -44.58
N ALA A 260 -7.51 -34.17 -45.55
CA ALA A 260 -6.93 -34.37 -46.87
C ALA A 260 -6.73 -33.06 -47.65
N LYS A 261 -7.58 -32.03 -47.44
CA LYS A 261 -7.47 -30.72 -48.10
C LYS A 261 -6.33 -29.86 -47.55
N ILE A 262 -6.06 -29.92 -46.25
CA ILE A 262 -5.04 -29.06 -45.61
C ILE A 262 -3.69 -29.78 -45.43
N MET A 263 -3.65 -31.11 -45.48
CA MET A 263 -2.42 -31.91 -45.38
C MET A 263 -1.33 -31.53 -46.41
N PRO A 264 -1.64 -31.15 -47.68
CA PRO A 264 -0.62 -30.69 -48.62
C PRO A 264 0.00 -29.32 -48.27
N LEU A 265 -0.66 -28.54 -47.40
CA LEU A 265 -0.29 -27.16 -47.08
C LEU A 265 0.69 -27.06 -45.90
N GLY A 266 1.01 -28.17 -45.24
CA GLY A 266 1.83 -28.16 -44.03
C GLY A 266 2.25 -29.54 -43.54
N ASP A 267 2.87 -29.58 -42.38
CA ASP A 267 3.19 -30.82 -41.66
C ASP A 267 2.64 -30.80 -40.23
N SER A 268 2.85 -31.91 -39.51
CA SER A 268 2.52 -32.03 -38.07
C SER A 268 1.06 -31.66 -37.75
N MET A 269 0.14 -32.02 -38.66
CA MET A 269 -1.27 -31.68 -38.56
C MET A 269 -1.96 -32.51 -37.48
N VAL A 270 -2.61 -31.82 -36.53
CA VAL A 270 -3.49 -32.42 -35.53
C VAL A 270 -4.86 -31.79 -35.66
N CYS A 271 -5.90 -32.60 -35.89
CA CYS A 271 -7.28 -32.14 -35.83
C CYS A 271 -8.11 -33.04 -34.91
N ALA A 272 -8.81 -32.41 -33.96
CA ALA A 272 -9.72 -33.06 -33.01
C ALA A 272 -11.14 -32.52 -33.21
N GLN A 273 -12.11 -33.40 -33.44
CA GLN A 273 -13.50 -33.04 -33.75
C GLN A 273 -14.46 -33.55 -32.67
N THR A 274 -15.41 -32.71 -32.29
CA THR A 274 -16.58 -33.03 -31.48
C THR A 274 -17.85 -32.80 -32.31
N SER A 275 -19.05 -33.05 -31.77
CA SER A 275 -20.31 -32.77 -32.47
C SER A 275 -20.57 -31.27 -32.73
N LYS A 276 -19.84 -30.36 -32.07
CA LYS A 276 -20.08 -28.90 -32.16
C LYS A 276 -18.87 -28.09 -32.65
N LYS A 277 -17.64 -28.60 -32.51
CA LYS A 277 -16.41 -27.85 -32.81
C LYS A 277 -15.31 -28.78 -33.32
N THR A 278 -14.42 -28.23 -34.14
CA THR A 278 -13.20 -28.91 -34.61
C THR A 278 -11.98 -28.04 -34.35
N LYS A 279 -11.03 -28.50 -33.55
CA LYS A 279 -9.74 -27.81 -33.33
C LYS A 279 -8.71 -28.31 -34.33
N THR A 280 -7.97 -27.39 -34.95
CA THR A 280 -6.91 -27.68 -35.91
C THR A 280 -5.61 -27.03 -35.47
N HIS A 281 -4.52 -27.79 -35.55
CA HIS A 281 -3.13 -27.36 -35.44
C HIS A 281 -2.39 -27.85 -36.68
N ILE A 282 -1.66 -26.96 -37.37
CA ILE A 282 -0.80 -27.34 -38.49
C ILE A 282 0.39 -26.39 -38.61
N HIS A 283 1.57 -26.93 -38.96
CA HIS A 283 2.72 -26.11 -39.32
C HIS A 283 2.70 -25.84 -40.82
N THR A 284 2.64 -24.57 -41.23
CA THR A 284 2.47 -24.18 -42.63
C THR A 284 3.25 -22.90 -42.96
N ASN A 285 3.54 -22.68 -44.24
CA ASN A 285 4.02 -21.39 -44.75
C ASN A 285 2.87 -20.49 -45.23
N HIS A 286 1.65 -21.05 -45.28
CA HIS A 286 0.47 -20.42 -45.86
C HIS A 286 -0.72 -20.49 -44.89
N PRO A 287 -0.61 -19.89 -43.67
CA PRO A 287 -1.69 -19.90 -42.68
C PRO A 287 -3.02 -19.41 -43.25
N GLY A 288 -2.99 -18.39 -44.13
CA GLY A 288 -4.19 -17.86 -44.79
C GLY A 288 -4.95 -18.89 -45.60
N GLN A 289 -4.27 -19.77 -46.34
CA GLN A 289 -4.92 -20.82 -47.15
C GLN A 289 -5.58 -21.88 -46.27
N VAL A 290 -4.92 -22.25 -45.16
CA VAL A 290 -5.47 -23.20 -44.19
C VAL A 290 -6.73 -22.61 -43.54
N LEU A 291 -6.69 -21.34 -43.15
CA LEU A 291 -7.83 -20.63 -42.56
C LEU A 291 -8.97 -20.47 -43.57
N GLU A 292 -8.68 -20.17 -44.84
CA GLU A 292 -9.70 -20.05 -45.87
C GLU A 292 -10.45 -21.37 -46.12
N ILE A 293 -9.73 -22.49 -46.18
CA ILE A 293 -10.33 -23.83 -46.27
C ILE A 293 -11.19 -24.15 -45.03
N ALA A 294 -10.70 -23.78 -43.85
CA ALA A 294 -11.41 -23.99 -42.59
C ALA A 294 -12.67 -23.12 -42.45
N GLY A 295 -12.60 -21.86 -42.90
CA GLY A 295 -13.70 -20.89 -42.83
C GLY A 295 -14.89 -21.28 -43.71
N ALA A 296 -14.67 -22.09 -44.74
CA ALA A 296 -15.75 -22.68 -45.54
C ALA A 296 -16.58 -23.73 -44.78
N LEU A 297 -16.10 -24.22 -43.63
CA LEU A 297 -16.74 -25.28 -42.83
C LEU A 297 -17.45 -24.76 -41.57
N GLY A 298 -17.22 -23.49 -41.20
CA GLY A 298 -17.83 -22.84 -40.04
C GLY A 298 -17.07 -21.57 -39.63
N ASN A 299 -17.62 -20.82 -38.66
CA ASN A 299 -16.93 -19.67 -38.10
C ASN A 299 -15.62 -20.09 -37.43
N LEU A 300 -14.58 -19.29 -37.62
CA LEU A 300 -13.28 -19.51 -37.01
C LEU A 300 -13.14 -18.69 -35.72
N ASN A 301 -12.66 -19.33 -34.67
CA ASN A 301 -12.38 -18.71 -33.39
C ASN A 301 -11.01 -19.15 -32.87
N ASN A 302 -10.44 -18.39 -31.93
CA ASN A 302 -9.13 -18.68 -31.31
C ASN A 302 -8.00 -18.88 -32.34
N ILE A 303 -7.94 -18.04 -33.38
CA ILE A 303 -6.89 -18.11 -34.41
C ILE A 303 -5.56 -17.64 -33.84
N LYS A 304 -4.55 -18.50 -33.88
CA LYS A 304 -3.17 -18.23 -33.45
C LYS A 304 -2.22 -18.57 -34.59
N ILE A 305 -1.38 -17.61 -34.98
CA ILE A 305 -0.33 -17.81 -36.00
C ILE A 305 0.99 -17.37 -35.38
N GLU A 306 1.89 -18.32 -35.13
CA GLU A 306 3.18 -18.07 -34.50
C GLU A 306 4.33 -18.37 -35.45
N ASN A 307 5.25 -17.42 -35.61
CA ASN A 307 6.47 -17.62 -36.41
C ASN A 307 7.51 -18.40 -35.60
N MET A 308 7.66 -19.68 -35.90
CA MET A 308 8.57 -20.59 -35.22
C MET A 308 10.05 -20.26 -35.46
N GLU A 309 10.37 -19.56 -36.57
CA GLU A 309 11.74 -19.09 -36.87
C GLU A 309 12.14 -17.92 -35.97
N ILE A 310 11.23 -16.97 -35.72
CA ILE A 310 11.45 -15.86 -34.78
C ILE A 310 11.48 -16.38 -33.34
N GLN A 311 10.64 -17.34 -32.99
CA GLN A 311 10.67 -18.00 -31.68
C GLN A 311 12.02 -18.70 -31.44
N HIS A 312 12.57 -19.35 -32.48
CA HIS A 312 13.90 -19.97 -32.45
C HIS A 312 15.06 -18.96 -32.45
N LYS A 313 14.93 -17.82 -33.15
CA LYS A 313 15.92 -16.73 -33.11
C LYS A 313 15.92 -15.99 -31.77
N ASN A 314 14.76 -15.77 -31.16
CA ASN A 314 14.66 -15.17 -29.83
C ASN A 314 15.25 -16.08 -28.75
N LEU A 315 15.32 -17.40 -28.97
CA LEU A 315 16.05 -18.34 -28.09
C LEU A 315 17.59 -18.20 -28.17
N LEU A 316 18.15 -17.44 -29.12
CA LEU A 316 19.59 -17.25 -29.34
C LEU A 316 20.12 -15.89 -28.84
N LEU A 317 19.26 -15.00 -28.36
CA LEU A 317 19.66 -13.73 -27.74
C LEU A 317 20.09 -13.98 -26.28
N THR A 318 21.09 -13.23 -25.81
CA THR A 318 21.53 -13.28 -24.40
C THR A 318 20.43 -12.72 -23.49
N GLU A 319 20.39 -13.16 -22.22
CA GLU A 319 19.38 -12.75 -21.24
C GLU A 319 19.27 -11.23 -21.10
N GLU A 320 20.39 -10.51 -21.17
CA GLU A 320 20.42 -9.06 -21.10
C GLU A 320 19.68 -8.40 -22.28
N GLU A 321 19.74 -8.94 -23.49
CA GLU A 321 19.17 -8.31 -24.69
C GLU A 321 17.67 -8.59 -24.83
N ASN A 322 17.21 -9.81 -24.54
CA ASN A 322 15.78 -10.16 -24.57
C ASN A 322 15.01 -9.55 -23.39
N TYR A 323 15.60 -9.55 -22.20
CA TYR A 323 14.97 -8.97 -21.03
C TYR A 323 14.94 -7.45 -21.15
N GLN A 324 16.01 -6.78 -21.59
CA GLN A 324 15.96 -5.33 -21.79
C GLN A 324 14.96 -4.88 -22.86
N LEU A 325 14.74 -5.63 -23.94
CA LEU A 325 13.75 -5.28 -24.97
C LEU A 325 12.29 -5.46 -24.52
N GLN A 326 12.00 -6.34 -23.55
CA GLN A 326 10.65 -6.56 -23.00
C GLN A 326 10.40 -5.86 -21.64
N SER A 327 11.45 -5.60 -20.85
CA SER A 327 11.37 -5.06 -19.48
C SER A 327 11.49 -3.53 -19.42
N THR A 328 12.04 -2.88 -20.44
CA THR A 328 12.18 -1.41 -20.48
C THR A 328 10.85 -0.67 -20.62
N GLU A 329 9.76 -1.32 -21.03
CA GLU A 329 8.44 -0.68 -21.18
C GLU A 329 7.48 -0.85 -19.98
N LYS A 330 7.82 -1.68 -18.97
CA LYS A 330 6.89 -1.98 -17.87
C LYS A 330 7.19 -1.26 -16.56
N ILE A 331 8.42 -0.78 -16.34
CA ILE A 331 8.82 -0.13 -15.09
C ILE A 331 9.09 1.35 -15.34
N PHE A 332 8.41 2.22 -14.59
CA PHE A 332 8.58 3.66 -14.66
C PHE A 332 9.01 4.21 -13.30
N LEU A 333 9.95 5.16 -13.29
CA LEU A 333 10.59 5.65 -12.07
C LEU A 333 10.60 7.18 -11.99
N ARG A 334 10.53 7.68 -10.77
CA ARG A 334 10.78 9.06 -10.34
C ARG A 334 11.55 9.02 -9.02
N ASN A 335 12.85 8.75 -9.09
CA ASN A 335 13.71 8.63 -7.90
C ASN A 335 13.74 9.91 -7.07
N GLU A 336 13.44 11.07 -7.63
CA GLU A 336 13.27 12.34 -6.91
C GLU A 336 12.16 12.31 -5.85
N ASN A 337 11.19 11.38 -5.96
CA ASN A 337 10.14 11.18 -4.97
C ASN A 337 10.60 10.35 -3.76
N ALA A 338 11.81 9.79 -3.79
CA ALA A 338 12.34 8.96 -2.72
C ALA A 338 12.85 9.80 -1.53
N SER A 339 11.95 10.20 -0.62
CA SER A 339 12.37 10.78 0.67
C SER A 339 11.25 10.77 1.72
N PRO A 340 11.44 10.16 2.91
CA PRO A 340 12.57 9.33 3.37
C PRO A 340 12.47 7.84 2.98
N VAL A 341 11.35 7.42 2.37
CA VAL A 341 11.04 6.03 1.99
C VAL A 341 10.52 6.04 0.55
N ALA A 342 10.94 5.07 -0.27
CA ALA A 342 10.43 4.91 -1.62
C ALA A 342 9.13 4.10 -1.64
N TYR A 343 8.17 4.50 -2.47
CA TYR A 343 6.94 3.74 -2.69
C TYR A 343 6.97 3.14 -4.10
N PHE A 344 6.87 1.81 -4.18
CA PHE A 344 6.85 1.05 -5.42
C PHE A 344 5.47 0.41 -5.60
N ALA A 345 4.70 0.89 -6.58
CA ALA A 345 3.32 0.43 -6.79
C ALA A 345 3.19 -0.44 -8.03
N ILE A 346 2.38 -1.48 -7.94
CA ILE A 346 2.04 -2.35 -9.07
C ILE A 346 0.66 -1.93 -9.58
N VAL A 347 0.54 -1.65 -10.88
CA VAL A 347 -0.62 -0.95 -11.47
C VAL A 347 -1.07 -1.56 -12.80
N ASP A 348 -2.37 -1.52 -13.11
CA ASP A 348 -2.93 -2.18 -14.31
C ASP A 348 -2.37 -1.64 -15.63
N ASN A 349 -2.20 -0.32 -15.72
CA ASN A 349 -1.80 0.35 -16.95
C ASN A 349 -0.97 1.61 -16.69
N LYS A 350 -0.47 2.19 -17.79
CA LYS A 350 0.45 3.33 -17.77
C LYS A 350 -0.19 4.59 -17.19
N GLU A 351 -1.47 4.81 -17.46
CA GLU A 351 -2.24 5.96 -16.99
C GLU A 351 -2.38 5.95 -15.46
N LEU A 352 -2.73 4.80 -14.88
CA LEU A 352 -2.66 4.59 -13.43
C LEU A 352 -1.23 4.75 -12.90
N GLY A 353 -0.23 4.26 -13.64
CA GLY A 353 1.17 4.51 -13.32
C GLY A 353 1.50 6.01 -13.19
N THR A 354 1.00 6.83 -14.10
CA THR A 354 1.17 8.28 -14.06
C THR A 354 0.46 8.88 -12.85
N LEU A 355 -0.77 8.47 -12.54
CA LEU A 355 -1.49 8.89 -11.33
C LEU A 355 -0.68 8.64 -10.06
N PHE A 356 -0.10 7.45 -9.92
CA PHE A 356 0.73 7.10 -8.76
C PHE A 356 2.02 7.93 -8.70
N LEU A 357 2.75 8.05 -9.82
CA LEU A 357 4.00 8.82 -9.90
C LEU A 357 3.78 10.31 -9.63
N ASP A 358 2.69 10.90 -10.12
CA ASP A 358 2.32 12.30 -9.88
C ASP A 358 1.89 12.52 -8.43
N THR A 359 1.25 11.54 -7.81
CA THR A 359 0.88 11.59 -6.39
C THR A 359 2.10 11.50 -5.48
N GLY A 360 3.16 10.81 -5.91
CA GLY A 360 4.46 10.75 -5.23
C GLY A 360 5.04 9.35 -5.06
N ALA A 361 4.58 8.36 -5.83
CA ALA A 361 5.26 7.07 -5.90
C ALA A 361 6.66 7.25 -6.53
N THR A 362 7.61 6.46 -6.08
CA THR A 362 8.99 6.44 -6.59
C THR A 362 9.10 5.57 -7.82
N GLY A 363 8.38 4.46 -7.87
CA GLY A 363 8.35 3.57 -9.00
C GLY A 363 6.99 2.95 -9.21
N VAL A 364 6.70 2.58 -10.45
CA VAL A 364 5.53 1.78 -10.81
C VAL A 364 5.93 0.64 -11.74
N LEU A 365 5.31 -0.53 -11.54
CA LEU A 365 5.41 -1.68 -12.43
C LEU A 365 4.04 -1.95 -13.04
N ILE A 366 3.98 -2.01 -14.37
CA ILE A 366 2.77 -2.37 -15.10
C ILE A 366 2.55 -3.88 -15.00
N GLY A 367 1.47 -4.23 -14.33
CA GLY A 367 1.04 -5.59 -14.00
C GLY A 367 -0.10 -5.47 -13.00
N GLY A 368 -1.20 -6.18 -13.20
CA GLY A 368 -2.44 -5.86 -12.51
C GLY A 368 -3.49 -6.97 -12.62
N GLN A 369 -4.77 -6.60 -12.62
CA GLN A 369 -5.91 -7.52 -12.53
C GLN A 369 -5.86 -8.67 -13.55
N THR A 370 -5.45 -8.39 -14.79
CA THR A 370 -5.41 -9.38 -15.89
C THR A 370 -4.02 -9.90 -16.22
N GLN A 371 -2.96 -9.29 -15.67
CA GLN A 371 -1.56 -9.63 -15.96
C GLN A 371 -0.73 -9.55 -14.68
N ASN A 372 -0.75 -10.62 -13.88
CA ASN A 372 0.06 -10.69 -12.67
C ASN A 372 1.56 -10.69 -13.01
N PRO A 373 2.36 -9.74 -12.48
CA PRO A 373 3.80 -9.74 -12.67
C PRO A 373 4.46 -10.93 -11.96
N SER A 374 5.62 -11.32 -12.47
CA SER A 374 6.46 -12.35 -11.86
C SER A 374 7.32 -11.79 -10.73
N VAL A 375 7.89 -12.70 -9.94
CA VAL A 375 8.92 -12.36 -8.93
C VAL A 375 10.08 -11.60 -9.59
N ALA A 376 10.52 -12.02 -10.78
CA ALA A 376 11.59 -11.35 -11.52
C ALA A 376 11.25 -9.89 -11.88
N ASP A 377 10.03 -9.64 -12.36
CA ASP A 377 9.57 -8.28 -12.73
C ASP A 377 9.62 -7.34 -11.51
N ILE A 378 9.19 -7.83 -10.34
CA ILE A 378 9.19 -7.06 -9.09
C ILE A 378 10.63 -6.83 -8.60
N GLU A 379 11.49 -7.85 -8.62
CA GLU A 379 12.91 -7.70 -8.25
C GLU A 379 13.63 -6.68 -9.11
N GLU A 380 13.37 -6.65 -10.41
CA GLU A 380 13.96 -5.66 -11.31
C GLU A 380 13.55 -4.24 -10.91
N GLY A 381 12.28 -4.02 -10.57
CA GLY A 381 11.79 -2.74 -10.07
C GLY A 381 12.50 -2.32 -8.78
N ILE A 382 12.64 -3.23 -7.83
CA ILE A 382 13.37 -3.01 -6.56
C ILE A 382 14.84 -2.63 -6.82
N LYS A 383 15.50 -3.33 -7.76
CA LYS A 383 16.91 -3.07 -8.11
C LYS A 383 17.09 -1.66 -8.68
N LYS A 384 16.16 -1.20 -9.52
CA LYS A 384 16.23 0.12 -10.19
C LYS A 384 15.91 1.33 -9.29
N ILE A 385 15.24 1.13 -8.16
CA ILE A 385 14.94 2.22 -7.19
C ILE A 385 16.19 2.58 -6.38
N GLU A 386 16.54 3.85 -6.27
CA GLU A 386 17.79 4.26 -5.57
C GLU A 386 17.73 4.18 -4.04
N ALA A 387 16.53 4.20 -3.45
CA ALA A 387 16.35 4.21 -2.00
C ALA A 387 16.65 2.86 -1.33
N GLU A 388 17.22 2.91 -0.12
CA GLU A 388 17.47 1.73 0.72
C GLU A 388 16.20 1.16 1.36
N LYS A 389 15.21 2.02 1.66
CA LYS A 389 13.92 1.63 2.23
C LYS A 389 12.84 1.72 1.16
N ILE A 390 12.19 0.60 0.87
CA ILE A 390 11.16 0.49 -0.17
C ILE A 390 9.89 -0.12 0.42
N ILE A 391 8.76 0.55 0.20
CA ILE A 391 7.42 0.03 0.47
C ILE A 391 6.81 -0.42 -0.86
N ILE A 392 6.50 -1.71 -0.98
CA ILE A 392 5.78 -2.26 -2.14
C ILE A 392 4.28 -2.21 -1.86
N LEU A 393 3.52 -1.72 -2.84
CA LEU A 393 2.06 -1.69 -2.88
C LEU A 393 1.59 -2.63 -4.00
N PRO A 394 1.24 -3.90 -3.70
CA PRO A 394 0.84 -4.88 -4.70
C PRO A 394 -0.46 -4.53 -5.41
N ASN A 395 -1.38 -3.85 -4.72
CA ASN A 395 -2.68 -3.38 -5.23
C ASN A 395 -3.59 -4.47 -5.82
N ASN A 396 -3.20 -5.73 -5.65
CA ASN A 396 -3.93 -6.91 -6.07
C ASN A 396 -3.51 -8.07 -5.15
N LYS A 397 -4.51 -8.77 -4.61
CA LYS A 397 -4.30 -9.93 -3.72
C LYS A 397 -3.46 -11.05 -4.35
N ASN A 398 -3.49 -11.21 -5.67
CA ASN A 398 -2.75 -12.25 -6.40
C ASN A 398 -1.25 -11.93 -6.54
N ILE A 399 -0.84 -10.69 -6.24
CA ILE A 399 0.54 -10.21 -6.39
C ILE A 399 1.30 -10.22 -5.06
N ILE A 400 0.58 -10.20 -3.92
CA ILE A 400 1.16 -10.13 -2.57
C ILE A 400 2.24 -11.19 -2.35
N SER A 401 1.97 -12.44 -2.73
CA SER A 401 2.90 -13.56 -2.52
C SER A 401 4.19 -13.38 -3.33
N ALA A 402 4.08 -12.98 -4.60
CA ALA A 402 5.23 -12.68 -5.45
C ALA A 402 6.04 -11.48 -4.92
N ALA A 403 5.35 -10.44 -4.44
CA ALA A 403 5.98 -9.27 -3.83
C ALA A 403 6.75 -9.62 -2.56
N LYS A 404 6.22 -10.50 -1.70
CA LYS A 404 6.90 -10.98 -0.49
C LYS A 404 8.18 -11.76 -0.83
N ILE A 405 8.10 -12.67 -1.80
CA ILE A 405 9.27 -13.41 -2.26
C ILE A 405 10.35 -12.46 -2.81
N ALA A 406 9.97 -11.50 -3.64
CA ALA A 406 10.90 -10.51 -4.17
C ALA A 406 11.51 -9.62 -3.06
N ALA A 407 10.72 -9.27 -2.04
CA ALA A 407 11.19 -8.51 -0.89
C ALA A 407 12.22 -9.30 -0.05
N GLU A 408 11.95 -10.58 0.25
CA GLU A 408 12.85 -11.45 1.02
C GLU A 408 14.20 -11.70 0.34
N ARG A 409 14.23 -11.66 -1.00
CA ARG A 409 15.44 -11.85 -1.82
C ARG A 409 16.24 -10.55 -2.02
N SER A 410 15.65 -9.40 -1.70
CA SER A 410 16.31 -8.10 -1.86
C SER A 410 17.41 -7.89 -0.83
N ASN A 411 18.48 -7.20 -1.22
CA ASN A 411 19.50 -6.71 -0.30
C ASN A 411 19.12 -5.36 0.37
N LYS A 412 17.99 -4.76 -0.03
CA LYS A 412 17.44 -3.52 0.52
C LYS A 412 16.41 -3.80 1.60
N GLU A 413 16.08 -2.79 2.41
CA GLU A 413 14.98 -2.88 3.38
C GLU A 413 13.63 -2.74 2.66
N VAL A 414 13.04 -3.87 2.28
CA VAL A 414 11.78 -3.93 1.53
C VAL A 414 10.63 -4.40 2.43
N ILE A 415 9.57 -3.61 2.50
CA ILE A 415 8.33 -3.92 3.22
C ILE A 415 7.20 -4.03 2.22
N VAL A 416 6.43 -5.12 2.27
CA VAL A 416 5.21 -5.27 1.47
C VAL A 416 4.02 -4.83 2.31
N LEU A 417 3.35 -3.75 1.93
CA LEU A 417 2.04 -3.41 2.49
C LEU A 417 1.00 -4.12 1.63
N GLU A 418 0.20 -4.99 2.24
CA GLU A 418 -0.74 -5.90 1.55
C GLU A 418 -2.00 -5.19 1.00
N THR A 419 -1.81 -4.14 0.21
CA THR A 419 -2.90 -3.46 -0.50
C THR A 419 -3.53 -4.39 -1.52
N LYS A 420 -4.86 -4.36 -1.60
CA LYS A 420 -5.66 -5.32 -2.38
C LYS A 420 -6.33 -4.69 -3.59
N SER A 421 -6.33 -3.36 -3.69
CA SER A 421 -6.88 -2.63 -4.83
C SER A 421 -6.00 -1.43 -5.21
N MET A 422 -6.21 -0.95 -6.45
CA MET A 422 -5.50 0.21 -7.00
C MET A 422 -5.70 1.47 -6.16
N LEU A 423 -6.94 1.78 -5.77
CA LEU A 423 -7.21 3.03 -5.07
C LEU A 423 -6.85 2.99 -3.58
N GLU A 424 -6.79 1.80 -2.98
CA GLU A 424 -6.18 1.64 -1.65
C GLU A 424 -4.69 1.99 -1.69
N GLY A 425 -3.92 1.46 -2.65
CA GLY A 425 -2.52 1.82 -2.84
C GLY A 425 -2.31 3.31 -3.08
N HIS A 426 -3.13 3.90 -3.94
CA HIS A 426 -3.07 5.34 -4.22
C HIS A 426 -3.32 6.17 -2.95
N PHE A 427 -4.28 5.76 -2.10
CA PHE A 427 -4.54 6.40 -0.83
C PHE A 427 -3.33 6.36 0.12
N ILE A 428 -2.58 5.25 0.15
CA ILE A 428 -1.32 5.16 0.92
C ILE A 428 -0.29 6.18 0.41
N VAL A 429 -0.04 6.25 -0.91
CA VAL A 429 0.94 7.17 -1.50
C VAL A 429 0.56 8.65 -1.28
N LYS A 430 -0.74 8.97 -1.41
CA LYS A 430 -1.29 10.30 -1.14
C LYS A 430 -1.01 10.76 0.29
N ASN A 431 -1.05 9.84 1.25
CA ASN A 431 -0.87 10.13 2.68
C ASN A 431 0.53 9.73 3.21
N ARG A 432 1.52 9.55 2.33
CA ARG A 432 2.87 9.06 2.68
C ARG A 432 3.66 9.89 3.70
N PHE A 433 3.26 11.15 3.93
CA PHE A 433 3.87 12.03 4.92
C PHE A 433 3.22 11.94 6.31
N GLU A 434 2.11 11.20 6.42
CA GLU A 434 1.45 10.92 7.70
C GLU A 434 2.03 9.65 8.35
N ASN A 435 1.66 9.40 9.61
CA ASN A 435 2.07 8.19 10.30
C ASN A 435 1.41 6.96 9.64
N ILE A 436 2.21 5.95 9.25
CA ILE A 436 1.72 4.81 8.49
C ILE A 436 0.65 3.98 9.22
N GLU A 437 0.74 3.82 10.55
CA GLU A 437 -0.27 3.08 11.33
C GLU A 437 -1.63 3.80 11.28
N SER A 438 -1.61 5.14 11.40
CA SER A 438 -2.81 5.96 11.25
C SER A 438 -3.40 5.85 9.85
N VAL A 439 -2.56 5.85 8.81
CA VAL A 439 -3.00 5.73 7.41
C VAL A 439 -3.62 4.36 7.16
N LEU A 440 -3.01 3.27 7.64
CA LEU A 440 -3.54 1.91 7.50
C LEU A 440 -4.86 1.73 8.25
N LYS A 441 -4.97 2.29 9.46
CA LYS A 441 -6.22 2.30 10.23
C LYS A 441 -7.34 3.03 9.46
N GLN A 442 -7.02 4.16 8.83
CA GLN A 442 -7.99 4.90 8.02
C GLN A 442 -8.36 4.14 6.74
N ALA A 443 -7.38 3.55 6.04
CA ALA A 443 -7.61 2.74 4.85
C ALA A 443 -8.59 1.58 5.12
N ALA A 444 -8.54 0.97 6.30
CA ALA A 444 -9.46 -0.08 6.71
C ALA A 444 -10.93 0.40 6.89
N GLN A 445 -11.14 1.68 7.18
CA GLN A 445 -12.48 2.28 7.28
C GLN A 445 -13.05 2.72 5.93
N ASN A 446 -12.17 3.03 4.97
CA ASN A 446 -12.55 3.42 3.63
C ASN A 446 -13.23 2.26 2.87
N ARG A 447 -13.85 2.61 1.74
CA ARG A 447 -14.44 1.64 0.81
C ARG A 447 -13.75 1.77 -0.54
N SER A 448 -12.98 0.75 -0.89
CA SER A 448 -12.53 0.54 -2.26
C SER A 448 -13.57 -0.29 -2.98
N ILE A 449 -14.04 0.19 -4.12
CA ILE A 449 -15.08 -0.45 -4.92
C ILE A 449 -14.56 -0.61 -6.34
N GLU A 450 -14.52 -1.83 -6.84
CA GLU A 450 -14.14 -2.14 -8.21
C GLU A 450 -15.38 -2.68 -8.93
N ILE A 451 -15.79 -2.05 -10.02
CA ILE A 451 -16.96 -2.48 -10.79
C ILE A 451 -16.49 -3.18 -12.04
N THR A 452 -17.04 -4.36 -12.32
CA THR A 452 -16.76 -5.16 -13.52
C THR A 452 -18.02 -5.88 -14.01
N LYS A 453 -17.90 -6.62 -15.11
CA LYS A 453 -18.99 -7.39 -15.72
C LYS A 453 -18.76 -8.88 -15.53
N ALA A 454 -19.78 -9.59 -15.11
CA ALA A 454 -19.73 -11.03 -14.89
C ALA A 454 -19.55 -11.78 -16.21
N VAL A 455 -18.54 -12.65 -16.26
CA VAL A 455 -18.23 -13.47 -17.46
C VAL A 455 -18.80 -14.89 -17.40
N ARG A 456 -19.37 -15.29 -16.26
CA ARG A 456 -19.94 -16.63 -16.02
C ARG A 456 -21.11 -16.58 -15.04
N ASN A 457 -21.99 -17.57 -15.15
CA ASN A 457 -23.03 -17.80 -14.15
C ASN A 457 -22.42 -18.45 -12.92
N THR A 458 -22.70 -17.94 -11.73
CA THR A 458 -22.23 -18.53 -10.47
C THR A 458 -23.09 -18.04 -9.32
N LYS A 459 -22.92 -18.66 -8.15
CA LYS A 459 -23.44 -18.14 -6.89
C LYS A 459 -22.23 -17.84 -6.01
N VAL A 460 -22.12 -16.59 -5.56
CA VAL A 460 -21.10 -16.22 -4.57
C VAL A 460 -21.82 -15.75 -3.32
N ASP A 461 -21.63 -16.52 -2.25
CA ASP A 461 -22.33 -16.37 -0.98
C ASP A 461 -23.87 -16.46 -1.21
N ASP A 462 -24.62 -15.37 -1.03
CA ASP A 462 -26.07 -15.32 -1.28
C ASP A 462 -26.46 -14.60 -2.57
N ILE A 463 -25.48 -14.15 -3.36
CA ILE A 463 -25.70 -13.40 -4.59
C ILE A 463 -25.63 -14.35 -5.79
N GLN A 464 -26.76 -14.57 -6.44
CA GLN A 464 -26.83 -15.29 -7.71
C GLN A 464 -26.41 -14.37 -8.84
N ILE A 465 -25.37 -14.73 -9.61
CA ILE A 465 -24.76 -13.88 -10.63
C ILE A 465 -24.94 -14.55 -11.99
N GLU A 466 -25.39 -13.78 -12.97
CA GLU A 466 -25.54 -14.23 -14.35
C GLU A 466 -24.51 -13.55 -15.25
N VAL A 467 -24.13 -14.21 -16.35
CA VAL A 467 -23.30 -13.62 -17.40
C VAL A 467 -23.91 -12.29 -17.83
N GLY A 468 -23.09 -11.25 -17.83
CA GLY A 468 -23.47 -9.91 -18.22
C GLY A 468 -23.97 -9.01 -17.10
N ASP A 469 -24.23 -9.55 -15.89
CA ASP A 469 -24.49 -8.71 -14.71
C ASP A 469 -23.29 -7.81 -14.43
N TYR A 470 -23.53 -6.55 -14.06
CA TYR A 470 -22.52 -5.72 -13.44
C TYR A 470 -22.40 -6.08 -11.96
N ILE A 471 -21.17 -6.25 -11.49
CA ILE A 471 -20.85 -6.64 -10.13
C ILE A 471 -19.89 -5.63 -9.51
N ALA A 472 -20.09 -5.35 -8.22
CA ALA A 472 -19.22 -4.47 -7.46
C ALA A 472 -18.47 -5.26 -6.38
N LEU A 473 -17.14 -5.24 -6.47
CA LEU A 473 -16.24 -5.75 -5.46
C LEU A 473 -15.95 -4.66 -4.44
N VAL A 474 -16.53 -4.77 -3.25
CA VAL A 474 -16.30 -3.86 -2.13
C VAL A 474 -15.22 -4.45 -1.24
N ASN A 475 -14.07 -3.77 -1.15
CA ASN A 475 -12.87 -4.23 -0.46
C ASN A 475 -12.47 -5.66 -0.87
N GLY A 476 -12.58 -5.97 -2.17
CA GLY A 476 -12.24 -7.26 -2.78
C GLY A 476 -13.29 -8.37 -2.63
N LYS A 477 -14.46 -8.10 -2.06
CA LYS A 477 -15.58 -9.05 -1.93
C LYS A 477 -16.78 -8.59 -2.75
N ILE A 478 -17.46 -9.51 -3.42
CA ILE A 478 -18.67 -9.18 -4.18
C ILE A 478 -19.75 -8.73 -3.19
N GLY A 479 -20.13 -7.46 -3.25
CA GLY A 479 -21.12 -6.87 -2.35
C GLY A 479 -22.45 -6.56 -3.03
N HIS A 480 -22.41 -6.20 -4.31
CA HIS A 480 -23.59 -5.76 -5.05
C HIS A 480 -23.57 -6.29 -6.48
N LYS A 481 -24.75 -6.41 -7.07
CA LYS A 481 -24.93 -6.68 -8.49
C LYS A 481 -26.12 -5.92 -9.07
N SER A 482 -26.08 -5.62 -10.36
CA SER A 482 -27.27 -5.18 -11.12
C SER A 482 -27.12 -5.55 -12.59
N LYS A 483 -28.23 -5.57 -13.33
CA LYS A 483 -28.22 -5.63 -14.80
C LYS A 483 -27.78 -4.30 -15.40
N GLU A 484 -28.03 -3.20 -14.71
CA GLU A 484 -27.78 -1.84 -15.19
C GLU A 484 -26.72 -1.14 -14.32
N MET A 485 -25.71 -0.57 -14.97
CA MET A 485 -24.57 0.07 -14.30
C MET A 485 -25.00 1.26 -13.43
N GLY A 486 -25.94 2.08 -13.90
CA GLY A 486 -26.42 3.26 -13.18
C GLY A 486 -27.16 2.91 -11.89
N GLU A 487 -27.94 1.83 -11.90
CA GLU A 487 -28.60 1.29 -10.70
C GLU A 487 -27.56 0.80 -9.69
N LEU A 488 -26.56 0.04 -10.16
CA LEU A 488 -25.48 -0.46 -9.31
C LEU A 488 -24.75 0.68 -8.57
N ILE A 489 -24.38 1.75 -9.27
CA ILE A 489 -23.71 2.91 -8.65
C ILE A 489 -24.63 3.62 -7.65
N SER A 490 -25.92 3.75 -7.98
CA SER A 490 -26.90 4.35 -7.07
C SER A 490 -27.03 3.54 -5.78
N ASP A 491 -27.07 2.21 -5.87
CA ASP A 491 -27.13 1.31 -4.73
C ASP A 491 -25.87 1.39 -3.87
N ILE A 492 -24.69 1.44 -4.50
CA ILE A 492 -23.40 1.64 -3.83
C ILE A 492 -23.41 2.96 -3.05
N TYR A 493 -23.82 4.07 -3.68
CA TYR A 493 -23.83 5.37 -3.03
C TYR A 493 -24.83 5.43 -1.88
N ASN A 494 -26.05 4.92 -2.06
CA ASN A 494 -27.05 4.82 -1.00
C ASN A 494 -26.58 3.97 0.19
N THR A 495 -25.71 2.97 -0.05
CA THR A 495 -25.22 2.07 0.99
C THR A 495 -24.01 2.64 1.75
N TYR A 496 -23.07 3.29 1.05
CA TYR A 496 -21.75 3.62 1.60
C TYR A 496 -21.49 5.11 1.80
N ILE A 497 -22.29 5.99 1.21
CA ILE A 497 -22.17 7.43 1.40
C ILE A 497 -23.06 7.87 2.57
N ASN A 498 -22.48 8.62 3.49
CA ASN A 498 -23.14 9.12 4.70
C ASN A 498 -22.49 10.43 5.18
N ASP A 499 -22.93 10.95 6.33
CA ASP A 499 -22.44 12.20 6.92
C ASP A 499 -20.94 12.19 7.31
N ASP A 500 -20.33 11.02 7.43
CA ASP A 500 -18.91 10.84 7.71
C ASP A 500 -18.06 10.70 6.43
N THR A 501 -18.69 10.71 5.25
CA THR A 501 -17.97 10.62 3.97
C THR A 501 -17.25 11.94 3.68
N LEU A 502 -15.92 11.86 3.55
CA LEU A 502 -15.06 13.03 3.33
C LEU A 502 -14.83 13.31 1.84
N HIS A 503 -14.62 12.26 1.07
CA HIS A 503 -14.19 12.37 -0.32
C HIS A 503 -14.56 11.11 -1.10
N VAL A 504 -15.00 11.30 -2.35
CA VAL A 504 -15.18 10.23 -3.33
C VAL A 504 -14.20 10.46 -4.48
N PHE A 505 -13.34 9.48 -4.71
CA PHE A 505 -12.41 9.48 -5.84
C PHE A 505 -12.75 8.36 -6.81
N SER A 506 -12.94 8.68 -8.10
CA SER A 506 -13.29 7.69 -9.12
C SER A 506 -12.28 7.63 -10.25
N VAL A 507 -11.91 6.43 -10.68
CA VAL A 507 -11.12 6.19 -11.88
C VAL A 507 -12.01 5.57 -12.96
N LEU A 508 -12.01 6.19 -14.13
CA LEU A 508 -12.86 5.83 -15.26
C LEU A 508 -12.10 4.90 -16.21
N GLY A 509 -12.68 3.72 -16.45
CA GLY A 509 -12.18 2.72 -17.38
C GLY A 509 -12.70 2.89 -18.81
N ALA A 510 -12.20 2.05 -19.72
CA ALA A 510 -12.52 2.10 -21.15
C ALA A 510 -14.02 1.87 -21.45
N GLU A 511 -14.69 1.09 -20.59
CA GLU A 511 -16.12 0.78 -20.68
C GLU A 511 -17.03 1.75 -19.91
N SER A 512 -16.47 2.81 -19.32
CA SER A 512 -17.27 3.89 -18.73
C SER A 512 -18.03 4.66 -19.82
N ASN A 513 -19.21 5.20 -19.50
CA ASN A 513 -20.02 5.95 -20.47
C ASN A 513 -20.56 7.27 -19.86
N ASP A 514 -20.88 8.24 -20.72
CA ASP A 514 -21.27 9.58 -20.30
C ASP A 514 -22.54 9.64 -19.42
N ALA A 515 -23.50 8.74 -19.66
CA ALA A 515 -24.73 8.71 -18.87
C ALA A 515 -24.43 8.27 -17.44
N THR A 516 -23.68 7.18 -17.27
CA THR A 516 -23.26 6.67 -15.97
C THR A 516 -22.26 7.62 -15.29
N ASN A 517 -21.33 8.23 -16.03
CA ASN A 517 -20.37 9.18 -15.48
C ASN A 517 -21.06 10.38 -14.82
N LYS A 518 -22.23 10.80 -15.31
CA LYS A 518 -23.04 11.85 -14.65
C LYS A 518 -23.57 11.38 -13.29
N ILE A 519 -23.98 10.11 -13.16
CA ILE A 519 -24.44 9.52 -11.90
C ILE A 519 -23.29 9.45 -10.90
N VAL A 520 -22.11 8.98 -11.33
CA VAL A 520 -20.90 8.94 -10.49
C VAL A 520 -20.51 10.33 -9.97
N ARG A 521 -20.69 11.38 -10.79
CA ARG A 521 -20.42 12.76 -10.41
C ARG A 521 -21.48 13.39 -9.50
N ASP A 522 -22.71 12.87 -9.45
CA ASP A 522 -23.83 13.47 -8.70
C ASP A 522 -23.79 13.13 -7.20
N VAL A 523 -22.63 13.25 -6.58
CA VAL A 523 -22.48 13.10 -5.13
C VAL A 523 -22.69 14.46 -4.46
N LYS A 524 -23.85 14.65 -3.82
CA LYS A 524 -24.22 15.92 -3.20
C LYS A 524 -23.49 16.17 -1.89
N GLY A 525 -22.95 17.37 -1.74
CA GLY A 525 -22.36 17.85 -0.48
C GLY A 525 -21.01 17.23 -0.12
N ILE A 526 -20.45 16.37 -0.97
CA ILE A 526 -19.18 15.66 -0.73
C ILE A 526 -18.17 16.06 -1.80
N ARG A 527 -16.91 16.15 -1.41
CA ARG A 527 -15.83 16.41 -2.36
C ARG A 527 -15.72 15.23 -3.33
N TYR A 528 -15.69 15.52 -4.62
CA TYR A 528 -15.53 14.52 -5.66
C TYR A 528 -14.35 14.86 -6.58
N ASN A 529 -13.53 13.86 -6.91
CA ASN A 529 -12.49 13.94 -7.91
C ASN A 529 -12.53 12.70 -8.82
N GLU A 530 -12.10 12.86 -10.07
CA GLU A 530 -12.02 11.74 -11.01
C GLU A 530 -10.72 11.76 -11.83
N PHE A 531 -10.36 10.60 -12.35
CA PHE A 531 -9.22 10.40 -13.24
C PHE A 531 -9.59 9.43 -14.36
N LEU A 532 -9.24 9.74 -15.60
CA LEU A 532 -9.44 8.85 -16.74
C LEU A 532 -8.21 7.97 -16.90
N ALA A 533 -8.34 6.66 -16.66
CA ALA A 533 -7.25 5.72 -16.84
C ALA A 533 -7.47 4.73 -17.98
N GLY A 534 -8.71 4.54 -18.45
CA GLY A 534 -8.98 3.68 -19.60
C GLY A 534 -8.64 2.21 -19.37
N GLN A 535 -8.64 1.74 -18.12
CA GLN A 535 -8.44 0.33 -17.82
C GLN A 535 -9.54 -0.53 -18.46
N GLU A 536 -9.16 -1.71 -18.95
CA GLU A 536 -10.07 -2.68 -19.56
C GLU A 536 -10.81 -3.48 -18.50
N ASN A 537 -11.98 -4.05 -18.85
CA ASN A 537 -12.81 -4.93 -18.02
C ASN A 537 -13.38 -4.34 -16.71
N TYR A 538 -12.85 -3.21 -16.26
CA TYR A 538 -13.25 -2.52 -15.03
C TYR A 538 -13.71 -1.09 -15.34
N PRO A 539 -15.00 -0.88 -15.64
CA PRO A 539 -15.53 0.44 -15.98
C PRO A 539 -15.26 1.52 -14.92
N TYR A 540 -15.22 1.14 -13.63
CA TYR A 540 -14.99 2.07 -12.53
C TYR A 540 -14.17 1.46 -11.40
N TYR A 541 -13.18 2.21 -10.92
CA TYR A 541 -12.69 2.08 -9.55
C TYR A 541 -13.21 3.27 -8.75
N ILE A 542 -13.85 3.06 -7.61
CA ILE A 542 -14.39 4.11 -6.75
C ILE A 542 -13.80 3.93 -5.35
N TYR A 543 -13.31 5.02 -4.77
CA TYR A 543 -12.76 5.04 -3.43
C TYR A 543 -13.50 6.08 -2.59
N ILE A 544 -14.15 5.61 -1.53
CA ILE A 544 -14.91 6.45 -0.60
C ILE A 544 -14.07 6.58 0.67
N GLU A 545 -13.51 7.77 0.88
CA GLU A 545 -12.76 8.13 2.08
C GLU A 545 -13.73 8.51 3.19
N GLN A 546 -13.61 7.82 4.33
CA GLN A 546 -14.43 8.05 5.51
C GLN A 546 -13.64 8.82 6.57
N ARG A 547 -14.39 9.55 7.41
CA ARG A 547 -13.88 10.18 8.61
C ARG A 547 -13.40 9.11 9.59
N ASP A 548 -12.23 9.32 10.21
CA ASP A 548 -11.78 8.45 11.29
C ASP A 548 -12.78 8.54 12.46
N PRO A 549 -13.40 7.42 12.90
CA PRO A 549 -14.37 7.43 13.97
C PRO A 549 -13.78 7.88 15.32
N ASP A 550 -12.47 7.69 15.53
CA ASP A 550 -11.78 8.10 16.75
C ASP A 550 -11.34 9.58 16.70
N LEU A 551 -11.48 10.24 15.55
CA LEU A 551 -11.22 11.66 15.44
C LEU A 551 -12.27 12.44 16.24
N PRO A 552 -11.90 13.42 17.07
CA PRO A 552 -12.86 14.30 17.70
C PRO A 552 -13.58 15.18 16.68
N GLU A 553 -14.81 15.60 16.98
CA GLU A 553 -15.55 16.53 16.10
C GLU A 553 -14.94 17.94 16.08
N ILE A 554 -14.23 18.33 17.15
CA ILE A 554 -13.71 19.67 17.36
C ILE A 554 -12.18 19.64 17.33
N ALA A 555 -11.57 20.43 16.43
CA ALA A 555 -10.13 20.66 16.46
C ALA A 555 -9.78 21.82 17.38
N ILE A 556 -8.68 21.69 18.12
CA ILE A 556 -8.07 22.78 18.87
C ILE A 556 -6.86 23.31 18.09
N VAL A 557 -6.85 24.62 17.85
CA VAL A 557 -5.75 25.35 17.23
C VAL A 557 -5.25 26.41 18.20
N THR A 558 -3.93 26.52 18.35
CA THR A 558 -3.27 27.61 19.07
C THR A 558 -2.07 28.09 18.28
N ASP A 559 -1.41 29.15 18.76
CA ASP A 559 -0.13 29.59 18.22
C ASP A 559 1.06 29.23 19.14
N SER A 560 2.29 29.38 18.61
CA SER A 560 3.53 29.00 19.30
C SER A 560 3.78 29.76 20.60
N THR A 561 3.12 30.90 20.82
CA THR A 561 3.25 31.66 22.08
C THR A 561 2.51 31.01 23.25
N SER A 562 1.82 29.89 23.02
CA SER A 562 1.34 29.03 24.11
C SER A 562 2.47 28.35 24.88
N ASP A 563 3.68 28.30 24.31
CA ASP A 563 4.88 27.64 24.83
C ASP A 563 4.72 26.14 25.13
N LEU A 564 3.62 25.52 24.68
CA LEU A 564 3.33 24.11 24.89
C LEU A 564 4.40 23.23 24.24
N THR A 565 4.86 22.23 24.98
CA THR A 565 5.78 21.20 24.50
C THR A 565 5.00 19.93 24.17
N LYS A 566 5.63 18.99 23.45
CA LYS A 566 5.05 17.66 23.20
C LYS A 566 4.65 16.95 24.51
N GLU A 567 5.40 17.15 25.59
CA GLU A 567 5.10 16.59 26.92
C GLU A 567 3.77 17.12 27.48
N PHE A 568 3.52 18.44 27.37
CA PHE A 568 2.24 19.00 27.80
C PHE A 568 1.07 18.57 26.91
N ILE A 569 1.30 18.45 25.60
CA ILE A 569 0.25 18.11 24.62
C ILE A 569 -0.19 16.65 24.76
N GLY A 570 0.75 15.70 24.90
CA GLY A 570 0.45 14.27 24.88
C GLY A 570 -0.42 13.90 23.67
N ASP A 571 -1.51 13.18 23.93
CA ASP A 571 -2.45 12.71 22.89
C ASP A 571 -3.68 13.63 22.73
N LEU A 572 -3.58 14.92 23.12
CA LEU A 572 -4.71 15.85 23.08
C LEU A 572 -5.01 16.44 21.69
N GLY A 573 -4.24 16.09 20.66
CA GLY A 573 -4.51 16.51 19.27
C GLY A 573 -4.45 18.03 19.03
N ILE A 574 -3.61 18.75 19.77
CA ILE A 574 -3.48 20.23 19.67
C ILE A 574 -2.65 20.61 18.43
N ASN A 575 -3.19 21.52 17.62
CA ASN A 575 -2.53 22.04 16.42
C ASN A 575 -1.89 23.40 16.71
N ILE A 576 -0.60 23.56 16.45
CA ILE A 576 0.15 24.80 16.73
C ILE A 576 0.54 25.49 15.43
N ILE A 577 0.13 26.74 15.24
CA ILE A 577 0.62 27.60 14.16
C ILE A 577 1.84 28.41 14.64
N PRO A 578 3.01 28.31 13.99
CA PRO A 578 4.20 28.98 14.45
C PRO A 578 4.21 30.47 14.11
N LEU A 579 4.57 31.31 15.08
CA LEU A 579 4.97 32.70 14.81
C LEU A 579 6.37 32.73 14.21
N LYS A 580 6.71 33.85 13.54
CA LYS A 580 7.99 34.02 12.87
C LYS A 580 8.87 34.99 13.63
N ILE A 581 10.16 34.70 13.66
CA ILE A 581 11.18 35.50 14.31
C ILE A 581 12.22 35.88 13.29
N LYS A 582 12.48 37.17 13.19
CA LYS A 582 13.57 37.72 12.41
C LYS A 582 14.78 37.90 13.31
N LEU A 583 15.82 37.12 13.05
CA LEU A 583 17.16 37.30 13.62
C LEU A 583 18.10 37.71 12.48
N ASN A 584 18.67 38.90 12.57
CA ASN A 584 19.41 39.53 11.47
C ASN A 584 18.55 39.58 10.20
N ASP A 585 18.98 38.96 9.10
CA ASP A 585 18.24 38.94 7.83
C ASP A 585 17.41 37.67 7.61
N ASN A 586 17.47 36.70 8.53
CA ASN A 586 16.79 35.42 8.40
C ASN A 586 15.49 35.37 9.21
N TYR A 587 14.48 34.68 8.67
CA TYR A 587 13.22 34.38 9.35
C TYR A 587 13.18 32.92 9.78
N TYR A 588 12.74 32.68 11.01
CA TYR A 588 12.62 31.36 11.62
C TYR A 588 11.22 31.19 12.18
N ARG A 589 10.57 30.06 11.93
CA ARG A 589 9.32 29.66 12.61
C ARG A 589 9.63 29.15 14.02
N ASP A 590 8.99 29.74 15.01
CA ASP A 590 9.17 29.43 16.43
C ASP A 590 8.75 27.98 16.74
N GLY A 591 9.69 27.19 17.26
CA GLY A 591 9.50 25.77 17.56
C GLY A 591 9.57 24.83 16.36
N VAL A 592 9.78 25.37 15.14
CA VAL A 592 9.92 24.57 13.90
C VAL A 592 11.32 24.74 13.31
N ASP A 593 11.72 25.97 12.98
CA ASP A 593 13.04 26.26 12.38
C ASP A 593 14.07 26.66 13.44
N ILE A 594 13.62 27.10 14.62
CA ILE A 594 14.50 27.47 15.74
C ILE A 594 13.96 26.89 17.06
N SER A 595 14.83 26.18 17.78
CA SER A 595 14.50 25.62 19.10
C SER A 595 14.61 26.69 20.20
N LYS A 596 13.89 26.50 21.33
CA LYS A 596 13.98 27.38 22.51
C LYS A 596 15.43 27.57 22.98
N ARG A 597 16.17 26.46 23.09
CA ARG A 597 17.59 26.43 23.47
C ARG A 597 18.48 27.24 22.53
N GLU A 598 18.30 27.05 21.23
CA GLU A 598 19.07 27.78 20.23
C GLU A 598 18.77 29.27 20.28
N PHE A 599 17.50 29.65 20.32
CA PHE A 599 17.11 31.04 20.43
C PHE A 599 17.74 31.74 21.64
N TRP A 600 17.61 31.15 22.84
CA TRP A 600 18.17 31.75 24.05
C TRP A 600 19.69 31.88 24.00
N LYS A 601 20.39 30.87 23.46
CA LYS A 601 21.83 30.96 23.23
C LYS A 601 22.17 32.16 22.36
N ARG A 602 21.53 32.28 21.20
CA ARG A 602 21.79 33.36 20.24
C ARG A 602 21.47 34.75 20.81
N LEU A 603 20.32 34.89 21.47
CA LEU A 603 19.91 36.16 22.09
C LEU A 603 20.94 36.65 23.12
N LEU A 604 21.45 35.73 23.94
CA LEU A 604 22.39 36.04 25.03
C LEU A 604 23.82 36.28 24.55
N THR A 605 24.24 35.67 23.43
CA THR A 605 25.64 35.77 22.95
C THR A 605 25.84 36.73 21.78
N GLU A 606 24.85 36.91 20.91
CA GLU A 606 25.03 37.65 19.65
C GLU A 606 24.62 39.13 19.75
N GLY A 607 24.00 39.56 20.85
CA GLY A 607 23.56 40.96 21.04
C GLY A 607 22.51 41.43 20.03
N VAL A 608 21.85 40.51 19.33
CA VAL A 608 20.83 40.79 18.32
C VAL A 608 19.52 41.19 19.00
N ILE A 609 18.86 42.24 18.50
CA ILE A 609 17.48 42.57 18.90
C ILE A 609 16.53 41.87 17.93
N PRO A 610 15.84 40.79 18.33
CA PRO A 610 14.96 40.07 17.43
C PRO A 610 13.73 40.91 17.09
N LYS A 611 13.13 40.64 15.94
CA LYS A 611 11.76 41.08 15.63
C LYS A 611 10.87 39.87 15.45
N THR A 612 9.57 40.06 15.59
CA THR A 612 8.59 38.98 15.38
C THR A 612 7.53 39.42 14.38
N SER A 613 6.95 38.47 13.66
CA SER A 613 5.73 38.66 12.88
C SER A 613 4.72 37.56 13.19
N GLN A 614 3.44 37.93 13.10
CA GLN A 614 2.34 36.98 13.21
C GLN A 614 2.32 36.00 12.02
N PRO A 615 1.62 34.86 12.14
CA PRO A 615 1.29 34.06 10.97
C PRO A 615 0.39 34.84 10.03
N SER A 616 0.52 34.58 8.73
CA SER A 616 -0.31 35.19 7.70
C SER A 616 -1.72 34.57 7.68
N PRO A 617 -2.73 35.29 7.15
CA PRO A 617 -4.05 34.71 6.92
C PRO A 617 -4.01 33.46 6.03
N ALA A 618 -3.09 33.40 5.07
CA ALA A 618 -2.92 32.23 4.19
C ALA A 618 -2.49 30.98 4.98
N GLU A 619 -1.55 31.11 5.91
CA GLU A 619 -1.10 30.01 6.78
C GLU A 619 -2.23 29.50 7.70
N PHE A 620 -3.06 30.41 8.21
CA PHE A 620 -4.26 30.02 8.96
C PHE A 620 -5.30 29.31 8.08
N LYS A 621 -5.56 29.83 6.87
CA LYS A 621 -6.49 29.22 5.92
C LYS A 621 -6.08 27.78 5.60
N GLU A 622 -4.81 27.58 5.28
CA GLU A 622 -4.24 26.25 4.99
C GLU A 622 -4.41 25.28 6.17
N MET A 623 -4.11 25.73 7.39
CA MET A 623 -4.31 24.92 8.60
C MET A 623 -5.78 24.52 8.78
N TYR A 624 -6.70 25.47 8.66
CA TYR A 624 -8.14 25.20 8.83
C TYR A 624 -8.68 24.27 7.73
N GLU A 625 -8.31 24.47 6.47
CA GLU A 625 -8.68 23.57 5.36
C GLU A 625 -8.14 22.16 5.59
N LYS A 626 -6.89 22.03 6.03
CA LYS A 626 -6.30 20.74 6.39
C LYS A 626 -7.10 20.03 7.47
N LEU A 627 -7.55 20.74 8.50
CA LEU A 627 -8.36 20.16 9.58
C LEU A 627 -9.76 19.76 9.08
N PHE A 628 -10.43 20.59 8.29
CA PHE A 628 -11.72 20.19 7.70
C PHE A 628 -11.58 19.00 6.75
N ASN A 629 -10.52 18.95 5.95
CA ASN A 629 -10.24 17.82 5.05
C ASN A 629 -9.93 16.52 5.81
N LYS A 630 -9.40 16.60 7.05
CA LYS A 630 -9.25 15.44 7.95
C LYS A 630 -10.58 14.96 8.53
N GLY A 631 -11.65 15.76 8.43
CA GLY A 631 -12.98 15.42 8.94
C GLY A 631 -13.38 16.08 10.25
N TYR A 632 -12.65 17.10 10.73
CA TYR A 632 -13.14 17.90 11.85
C TYR A 632 -14.42 18.66 11.44
N LYS A 633 -15.40 18.72 12.35
CA LYS A 633 -16.68 19.42 12.12
C LYS A 633 -16.62 20.87 12.58
N LYS A 634 -15.87 21.17 13.64
CA LYS A 634 -15.68 22.53 14.19
C LYS A 634 -14.23 22.78 14.56
N ILE A 635 -13.84 24.05 14.65
CA ILE A 635 -12.51 24.47 15.08
C ILE A 635 -12.63 25.53 16.19
N ILE A 636 -11.89 25.35 17.28
CA ILE A 636 -11.70 26.38 18.31
C ILE A 636 -10.24 26.82 18.24
N SER A 637 -10.04 28.07 17.80
CA SER A 637 -8.73 28.68 17.55
C SER A 637 -8.41 29.70 18.64
N ILE A 638 -7.59 29.30 19.61
CA ILE A 638 -7.28 30.05 20.83
C ILE A 638 -5.89 30.67 20.70
N HIS A 639 -5.80 32.00 20.73
CA HIS A 639 -4.55 32.68 20.38
C HIS A 639 -4.09 33.67 21.43
N ILE A 640 -2.81 34.06 21.32
CA ILE A 640 -2.22 35.17 22.07
C ILE A 640 -3.15 36.38 22.09
N SER A 641 -3.14 37.09 23.22
CA SER A 641 -3.87 38.35 23.41
C SER A 641 -3.82 39.26 22.18
N SER A 642 -5.00 39.71 21.75
CA SER A 642 -5.16 40.66 20.65
C SER A 642 -4.47 42.02 20.91
N ARG A 643 -4.19 42.33 22.18
CA ARG A 643 -3.44 43.53 22.59
C ARG A 643 -1.92 43.40 22.44
N LEU A 644 -1.40 42.18 22.29
CA LEU A 644 0.03 41.91 22.13
C LEU A 644 0.40 41.62 20.67
N SER A 645 -0.52 41.07 19.88
CA SER A 645 -0.26 40.62 18.52
C SER A 645 -1.49 40.68 17.61
N GLY A 646 -1.25 40.92 16.31
CA GLY A 646 -2.26 40.87 15.26
C GLY A 646 -2.66 39.44 14.83
N THR A 647 -2.17 38.40 15.53
CA THR A 647 -2.41 36.98 15.20
C THR A 647 -3.89 36.65 15.10
N GLN A 648 -4.72 37.15 16.01
CA GLN A 648 -6.17 36.93 15.95
C GLN A 648 -6.83 37.61 14.75
N GLN A 649 -6.35 38.79 14.36
CA GLN A 649 -6.87 39.46 13.18
C GLN A 649 -6.54 38.63 11.93
N ALA A 650 -5.32 38.08 11.84
CA ALA A 650 -4.95 37.20 10.74
C ALA A 650 -5.85 35.94 10.69
N ALA A 651 -6.11 35.32 11.85
CA ALA A 651 -7.02 34.18 11.97
C ALA A 651 -8.47 34.54 11.58
N ARG A 652 -8.98 35.72 11.95
CA ARG A 652 -10.31 36.21 11.55
C ARG A 652 -10.41 36.45 10.05
N VAL A 653 -9.38 37.02 9.43
CA VAL A 653 -9.32 37.19 7.97
C VAL A 653 -9.36 35.82 7.29
N ALA A 654 -8.57 34.86 7.77
CA ALA A 654 -8.57 33.50 7.25
C ALA A 654 -9.94 32.81 7.39
N LYS A 655 -10.60 32.96 8.54
CA LYS A 655 -11.98 32.51 8.75
C LYS A 655 -12.93 33.06 7.67
N GLY A 656 -12.83 34.35 7.34
CA GLY A 656 -13.65 34.99 6.32
C GLY A 656 -13.35 34.55 4.87
N MET A 657 -12.21 33.89 4.63
CA MET A 657 -11.83 33.35 3.32
C MET A 657 -12.39 31.93 3.07
N LEU A 658 -13.03 31.31 4.08
CA LEU A 658 -13.48 29.91 4.03
C LEU A 658 -15.00 29.84 3.94
N SER A 659 -15.50 28.92 3.11
CA SER A 659 -16.94 28.60 3.04
C SER A 659 -17.47 28.08 4.37
N ARG A 660 -16.62 27.39 5.14
CA ARG A 660 -16.91 26.87 6.49
C ARG A 660 -16.46 27.80 7.61
N GLY A 661 -16.31 29.10 7.36
CA GLY A 661 -15.85 30.06 8.36
C GLY A 661 -16.71 30.08 9.64
N GLU A 662 -18.02 29.85 9.53
CA GLU A 662 -18.94 29.80 10.67
C GLU A 662 -18.70 28.61 11.62
N ASP A 663 -17.98 27.59 11.16
CA ASP A 663 -17.58 26.44 11.98
C ASP A 663 -16.31 26.71 12.82
N ILE A 664 -15.75 27.93 12.75
CA ILE A 664 -14.52 28.33 13.42
C ILE A 664 -14.81 29.41 14.47
N ALA A 665 -14.42 29.15 15.73
CA ALA A 665 -14.37 30.18 16.77
C ALA A 665 -12.94 30.71 16.90
N ILE A 666 -12.79 32.03 16.80
CA ILE A 666 -11.54 32.71 17.13
C ILE A 666 -11.64 33.28 18.54
N VAL A 667 -10.92 32.67 19.47
CA VAL A 667 -10.95 32.98 20.91
C VAL A 667 -9.76 33.88 21.26
N ASP A 668 -10.06 35.06 21.81
CA ASP A 668 -9.05 35.92 22.40
C ASP A 668 -8.70 35.44 23.81
N SER A 669 -7.54 34.78 23.96
CA SER A 669 -7.15 34.26 25.28
C SER A 669 -6.91 35.36 26.32
N LYS A 670 -6.68 36.61 25.88
CA LYS A 670 -6.18 37.71 26.71
C LYS A 670 -4.92 37.32 27.51
N ALA A 671 -4.18 36.34 27.02
CA ALA A 671 -3.06 35.72 27.71
C ALA A 671 -1.92 35.39 26.73
N VAL A 672 -0.84 34.86 27.29
CA VAL A 672 0.36 34.39 26.58
C VAL A 672 1.04 33.31 27.43
N THR A 673 1.97 32.55 26.86
CA THR A 673 2.73 31.47 27.51
C THR A 673 1.82 30.47 28.23
N PHE A 674 2.22 29.97 29.41
CA PHE A 674 1.46 29.05 30.26
C PHE A 674 -0.02 29.42 30.46
N ALA A 675 -0.39 30.71 30.45
CA ALA A 675 -1.77 31.13 30.67
C ALA A 675 -2.63 30.87 29.42
N LEU A 676 -2.06 31.07 28.23
CA LEU A 676 -2.64 30.62 26.97
C LEU A 676 -2.59 29.09 26.88
N GLY A 677 -1.45 28.48 27.19
CA GLY A 677 -1.27 27.03 27.18
C GLY A 677 -2.27 26.29 28.07
N HIS A 678 -2.58 26.82 29.26
CA HIS A 678 -3.57 26.25 30.14
C HIS A 678 -4.99 26.28 29.55
N GLN A 679 -5.40 27.41 28.93
CA GLN A 679 -6.70 27.50 28.24
C GLN A 679 -6.80 26.44 27.12
N VAL A 680 -5.73 26.28 26.34
CA VAL A 680 -5.65 25.30 25.25
C VAL A 680 -5.72 23.86 25.77
N LEU A 681 -4.97 23.54 26.83
CA LEU A 681 -4.96 22.20 27.43
C LEU A 681 -6.32 21.84 28.03
N GLU A 682 -6.99 22.77 28.73
CA GLU A 682 -8.33 22.52 29.27
C GLU A 682 -9.36 22.34 28.15
N ALA A 683 -9.34 23.18 27.10
CA ALA A 683 -10.22 23.01 25.95
C ALA A 683 -10.01 21.64 25.26
N ALA A 684 -8.77 21.23 25.05
CA ALA A 684 -8.47 19.94 24.41
C ALA A 684 -8.89 18.74 25.27
N LYS A 685 -8.75 18.82 26.61
CA LYS A 685 -9.28 17.79 27.52
C LYS A 685 -10.81 17.72 27.47
N MET A 686 -11.48 18.86 27.36
CA MET A 686 -12.94 18.93 27.25
C MET A 686 -13.43 18.32 25.93
N VAL A 687 -12.73 18.57 24.82
CA VAL A 687 -12.98 17.90 23.53
C VAL A 687 -12.87 16.38 23.69
N LYS A 688 -11.79 15.89 24.30
CA LYS A 688 -11.59 14.45 24.54
C LYS A 688 -12.66 13.84 25.47
N SER A 689 -13.25 14.67 26.33
CA SER A 689 -14.32 14.26 27.24
C SER A 689 -15.73 14.42 26.64
N GLY A 690 -15.83 14.79 25.35
CA GLY A 690 -17.12 14.93 24.65
C GLY A 690 -17.93 16.16 25.05
N VAL A 691 -17.31 17.19 25.64
CA VAL A 691 -18.02 18.43 25.97
C VAL A 691 -18.39 19.16 24.67
N SER A 692 -19.58 19.75 24.63
CA SER A 692 -20.09 20.47 23.47
C SER A 692 -19.22 21.68 23.12
N TYR A 693 -19.26 22.06 21.83
CA TYR A 693 -18.57 23.24 21.31
C TYR A 693 -18.88 24.51 22.13
N ASP A 694 -20.16 24.79 22.39
CA ASP A 694 -20.57 25.97 23.16
C ASP A 694 -20.13 25.88 24.63
N GLY A 695 -20.20 24.70 25.24
CA GLY A 695 -19.76 24.50 26.63
C GLY A 695 -18.25 24.73 26.80
N ILE A 696 -17.45 24.39 25.79
CA ILE A 696 -16.01 24.71 25.77
C ILE A 696 -15.79 26.22 25.67
N LEU A 697 -16.54 26.92 24.81
CA LEU A 697 -16.42 28.38 24.67
C LEU A 697 -16.81 29.12 25.96
N GLU A 698 -17.94 28.75 26.59
CA GLU A 698 -18.33 29.32 27.89
C GLU A 698 -17.23 29.15 28.94
N ARG A 699 -16.66 27.94 29.03
CA ARG A 699 -15.58 27.67 29.97
C ARG A 699 -14.34 28.51 29.70
N LEU A 700 -13.96 28.67 28.44
CA LEU A 700 -12.82 29.51 28.05
C LEU A 700 -13.04 30.96 28.47
N TYR A 701 -14.22 31.53 28.22
CA TYR A 701 -14.53 32.90 28.63
C TYR A 701 -14.53 33.08 30.15
N GLU A 702 -15.04 32.11 30.91
CA GLU A 702 -14.99 32.12 32.38
C GLU A 702 -13.54 32.11 32.90
N MET A 703 -12.68 31.30 32.30
CA MET A 703 -11.27 31.17 32.69
C MET A 703 -10.48 32.45 32.45
N GLN A 704 -10.79 33.20 31.39
CA GLN A 704 -10.11 34.46 31.05
C GLN A 704 -10.22 35.50 32.16
N GLU A 705 -11.34 35.56 32.88
CA GLU A 705 -11.55 36.54 33.97
C GLU A 705 -10.78 36.19 35.25
N LYS A 706 -10.44 34.91 35.44
CA LYS A 706 -9.84 34.39 36.68
C LYS A 706 -8.33 34.21 36.58
N MET A 707 -7.78 34.24 35.36
CA MET A 707 -6.36 34.09 35.10
C MET A 707 -5.57 35.34 35.53
N LYS A 708 -4.56 35.16 36.38
CA LYS A 708 -3.62 36.21 36.78
C LYS A 708 -2.22 35.84 36.37
N VAL A 709 -1.53 36.75 35.67
CA VAL A 709 -0.15 36.56 35.19
C VAL A 709 0.72 37.66 35.75
N TYR A 710 1.82 37.28 36.40
CA TYR A 710 2.82 38.19 36.96
C TYR A 710 4.21 37.79 36.50
N PHE A 711 5.05 38.77 36.16
CA PHE A 711 6.39 38.50 35.66
C PHE A 711 7.35 39.67 35.93
N VAL A 712 8.64 39.36 35.84
CA VAL A 712 9.74 40.30 36.00
C VAL A 712 10.67 40.14 34.81
N VAL A 713 11.01 41.25 34.17
CA VAL A 713 11.99 41.31 33.08
C VAL A 713 13.28 41.95 33.55
N ASN A 714 14.40 41.54 32.96
CA ASN A 714 15.68 42.15 33.30
C ASN A 714 15.83 43.56 32.73
N ASP A 715 15.33 43.76 31.52
CA ASP A 715 15.44 44.99 30.76
C ASP A 715 14.10 45.30 30.06
N LEU A 716 13.52 46.46 30.35
CA LEU A 716 12.26 46.91 29.75
C LEU A 716 12.43 47.34 28.29
N THR A 717 13.65 47.56 27.82
CA THR A 717 13.89 47.99 26.43
C THR A 717 13.40 46.98 25.40
N PHE A 718 13.38 45.67 25.73
CA PHE A 718 12.81 44.65 24.85
C PHE A 718 11.30 44.86 24.65
N LEU A 719 10.55 45.12 25.73
CA LEU A 719 9.11 45.35 25.66
C LEU A 719 8.80 46.68 24.96
N GLU A 720 9.61 47.69 25.20
CA GLU A 720 9.49 49.02 24.61
C GLU A 720 9.78 49.00 23.11
N LYS A 721 10.96 48.52 22.69
CA LYS A 721 11.34 48.39 21.28
C LYS A 721 10.46 47.40 20.54
N GLY A 722 10.00 46.38 21.25
CA GLY A 722 8.97 45.46 20.78
C GLY A 722 7.62 46.13 20.61
N GLY A 723 7.32 47.25 21.26
CA GLY A 723 6.01 47.93 21.20
C GLY A 723 4.91 47.20 21.98
N ARG A 724 5.27 46.27 22.88
CA ARG A 724 4.35 45.43 23.67
C ARG A 724 4.36 45.79 25.16
N ILE A 725 5.00 46.91 25.52
CA ILE A 725 5.06 47.41 26.90
C ILE A 725 3.70 47.89 27.44
N GLY A 726 2.74 48.17 26.58
CA GLY A 726 1.38 48.59 26.96
C GLY A 726 1.37 49.78 27.91
N ARG A 727 0.56 49.69 28.97
CA ARG A 727 0.41 50.73 30.00
C ARG A 727 1.64 50.86 30.91
N ALA A 728 2.56 49.91 30.85
CA ALA A 728 3.83 49.98 31.55
C ALA A 728 4.84 50.95 30.90
N SER A 729 4.52 51.54 29.75
CA SER A 729 5.29 52.65 29.17
C SER A 729 5.44 53.84 30.14
N SER A 730 4.45 54.07 31.02
CA SER A 730 4.43 55.16 32.00
C SER A 730 5.61 55.19 32.97
N ILE A 731 6.37 54.09 33.11
CA ILE A 731 7.45 54.00 34.09
C ILE A 731 8.86 54.11 33.49
N ILE A 732 9.00 54.13 32.15
CA ILE A 732 10.29 54.11 31.41
C ILE A 732 11.28 55.18 31.93
N GLY A 733 10.81 56.41 32.16
CA GLY A 733 11.67 57.54 32.56
C GLY A 733 12.09 57.58 34.04
N GLY A 734 11.58 56.69 34.90
CA GLY A 734 11.76 56.77 36.36
C GLY A 734 12.42 55.55 37.03
N LEU A 735 13.12 54.71 36.25
CA LEU A 735 13.49 53.34 36.63
C LEU A 735 14.92 53.12 37.16
N LEU A 736 15.72 54.17 37.32
CA LEU A 736 17.07 54.03 37.89
C LEU A 736 17.00 53.39 39.29
N LYS A 737 17.49 52.14 39.41
CA LYS A 737 17.55 51.27 40.62
C LYS A 737 16.28 50.52 41.03
N VAL A 738 15.19 50.57 40.26
CA VAL A 738 13.92 49.90 40.58
C VAL A 738 13.69 48.73 39.62
N LYS A 739 13.25 47.57 40.15
CA LYS A 739 12.79 46.40 39.37
C LYS A 739 11.27 46.31 39.44
N PRO A 740 10.54 46.52 38.33
CA PRO A 740 9.09 46.45 38.33
C PRO A 740 8.62 44.98 38.32
N VAL A 741 7.57 44.70 39.08
CA VAL A 741 6.75 43.50 38.87
C VAL A 741 5.63 43.91 37.91
N LEU A 742 5.57 43.23 36.78
CA LEU A 742 4.59 43.45 35.73
C LEU A 742 3.46 42.43 35.86
N LYS A 743 2.31 42.77 35.30
CA LYS A 743 1.18 41.85 35.14
C LYS A 743 0.58 41.96 33.74
N LEU A 744 -0.18 40.93 33.37
CA LEU A 744 -1.15 41.07 32.28
C LEU A 744 -2.52 41.40 32.88
N GLU A 745 -3.13 42.47 32.37
CA GLU A 745 -4.45 42.93 32.77
C GLU A 745 -5.24 43.24 31.51
N ASN A 746 -6.38 42.56 31.31
CA ASN A 746 -7.16 42.62 30.07
C ASN A 746 -6.32 42.36 28.81
N GLY A 747 -5.35 41.44 28.90
CA GLY A 747 -4.46 41.07 27.82
C GLY A 747 -3.34 42.05 27.50
N GLU A 748 -3.21 43.15 28.25
CA GLU A 748 -2.18 44.17 28.05
C GLU A 748 -1.17 44.17 29.21
N VAL A 749 0.09 44.51 28.94
CA VAL A 749 1.13 44.64 29.97
C VAL A 749 0.89 45.89 30.82
N THR A 750 0.81 45.73 32.14
CA THR A 750 0.67 46.82 33.10
C THR A 750 1.65 46.64 34.27
N VAL A 751 1.88 47.72 35.01
CA VAL A 751 2.75 47.70 36.21
C VAL A 751 1.91 47.32 37.40
N GLU A 752 2.26 46.22 38.06
CA GLU A 752 1.64 45.84 39.34
C GLU A 752 2.29 46.62 40.48
N THR A 753 3.63 46.63 40.54
CA THR A 753 4.35 47.38 41.56
C THR A 753 5.81 47.68 41.15
N LYS A 754 6.42 48.60 41.87
CA LYS A 754 7.83 48.98 41.76
C LYS A 754 8.57 48.49 43.00
N THR A 755 9.61 47.68 42.83
CA THR A 755 10.38 47.12 43.96
C THR A 755 11.86 47.49 43.88
N PHE A 756 12.55 47.46 45.02
CA PHE A 756 14.00 47.65 45.07
C PHE A 756 14.72 46.32 44.83
N GLY A 757 15.37 46.21 43.67
CA GLY A 757 16.12 45.01 43.27
C GLY A 757 15.26 43.77 43.07
N GLU A 758 15.88 42.72 42.55
CA GLU A 758 15.19 41.49 42.15
C GLU A 758 14.66 40.68 43.34
N ARG A 759 15.37 40.69 44.48
CA ARG A 759 14.91 40.06 45.72
C ARG A 759 13.63 40.70 46.26
N GLY A 760 13.48 42.02 46.08
CA GLY A 760 12.25 42.74 46.42
C GLY A 760 11.08 42.32 45.54
N ALA A 761 11.32 42.21 44.23
CA ALA A 761 10.33 41.72 43.26
C ALA A 761 9.89 40.29 43.60
N PHE A 762 10.85 39.40 43.84
CA PHE A 762 10.60 38.02 44.24
C PHE A 762 9.76 37.93 45.52
N SER A 763 10.13 38.66 46.59
CA SER A 763 9.37 38.66 47.84
C SER A 763 7.94 39.19 47.67
N TYR A 764 7.74 40.14 46.76
CA TYR A 764 6.40 40.60 46.41
C TYR A 764 5.58 39.52 45.70
N MET A 765 6.18 38.79 44.75
CA MET A 765 5.56 37.65 44.08
C MET A 765 5.15 36.55 45.07
N GLU A 766 5.98 36.25 46.07
CA GLU A 766 5.62 35.31 47.14
C GLU A 766 4.39 35.78 47.93
N LYS A 767 4.30 37.08 48.22
CA LYS A 767 3.16 37.67 48.93
C LYS A 767 1.87 37.55 48.12
N LEU A 768 1.92 37.71 46.79
CA LEU A 768 0.77 37.52 45.92
C LEU A 768 0.23 36.09 46.01
N ILE A 769 1.11 35.08 45.91
CA ILE A 769 0.74 33.67 45.97
C ILE A 769 0.16 33.31 47.34
N LYS A 770 0.81 33.74 48.43
CA LYS A 770 0.32 33.52 49.80
C LYS A 770 -0.99 34.25 50.06
N GLY A 771 -1.18 35.44 49.48
CA GLY A 771 -2.40 36.22 49.60
C GLY A 771 -3.59 35.55 48.92
N GLU A 772 -3.41 35.06 47.70
CA GLU A 772 -4.47 34.38 46.94
C GLU A 772 -4.81 33.01 47.54
N SER A 773 -3.80 32.20 47.87
CA SER A 773 -3.99 30.86 48.43
C SER A 773 -4.59 30.84 49.84
N LYS A 774 -4.60 31.97 50.57
CA LYS A 774 -5.38 32.09 51.81
C LYS A 774 -6.88 32.05 51.55
N LYS A 775 -7.31 32.68 50.45
CA LYS A 775 -8.72 32.88 50.09
C LYS A 775 -9.26 31.71 49.29
N ASN A 776 -8.49 31.26 48.29
CA ASN A 776 -8.95 30.31 47.28
C ASN A 776 -8.00 29.11 47.17
N SER A 777 -8.50 28.00 46.63
CA SER A 777 -7.63 26.96 46.05
C SER A 777 -7.13 27.47 44.70
N VAL A 778 -5.83 27.32 44.42
CA VAL A 778 -5.17 27.97 43.28
C VAL A 778 -4.42 26.94 42.45
N ILE A 779 -4.52 27.04 41.13
CA ILE A 779 -3.61 26.38 40.19
C ILE A 779 -2.43 27.33 39.94
N LEU A 780 -1.21 26.84 40.07
CA LEU A 780 0.02 27.61 39.87
C LEU A 780 0.84 27.03 38.72
N TYR A 781 1.27 27.91 37.81
CA TYR A 781 2.30 27.65 36.82
C TYR A 781 3.46 28.61 37.03
N THR A 782 4.68 28.20 36.71
CA THR A 782 5.84 29.10 36.64
C THR A 782 6.40 29.13 35.23
N ALA A 783 7.10 30.20 34.88
CA ALA A 783 7.80 30.28 33.61
C ALA A 783 9.11 31.04 33.72
N TRP A 784 10.04 30.70 32.84
CA TRP A 784 11.36 31.31 32.79
C TRP A 784 11.90 31.33 31.36
N GLY A 785 12.79 32.26 31.09
CA GLY A 785 13.57 32.32 29.85
C GLY A 785 14.82 33.16 30.08
N GLY A 786 15.94 32.77 29.48
CA GLY A 786 17.22 33.43 29.67
C GLY A 786 18.24 32.52 30.33
N THR A 787 18.76 32.91 31.50
CA THR A 787 19.88 32.23 32.15
C THR A 787 19.43 31.32 33.28
N ASN A 788 20.38 30.59 33.89
CA ASN A 788 20.15 29.81 35.11
C ASN A 788 19.57 30.65 36.27
N LYS A 789 19.78 31.97 36.25
CA LYS A 789 19.23 32.88 37.25
C LYS A 789 17.70 32.95 37.18
N GLU A 790 17.16 33.16 35.98
CA GLU A 790 15.70 33.19 35.75
C GLU A 790 15.06 31.83 36.07
N LEU A 791 15.74 30.73 35.73
CA LEU A 791 15.33 29.38 36.11
C LEU A 791 15.25 29.22 37.63
N THR A 792 16.30 29.63 38.35
CA THR A 792 16.36 29.55 39.82
C THR A 792 15.24 30.39 40.47
N ASN A 793 14.93 31.55 39.91
CA ASN A 793 13.81 32.37 40.38
C ASN A 793 12.46 31.70 40.14
N ALA A 794 12.24 31.09 38.96
CA ALA A 794 11.02 30.33 38.72
C ALA A 794 10.88 29.13 39.69
N ASP A 795 11.99 28.48 40.05
CA ASP A 795 12.01 27.41 41.05
C ASP A 795 11.72 27.90 42.46
N GLY A 796 12.25 29.06 42.83
CA GLY A 796 11.89 29.69 44.09
C GLY A 796 10.38 29.98 44.19
N ILE A 797 9.77 30.44 43.09
CA ILE A 797 8.32 30.69 43.06
C ILE A 797 7.53 29.38 43.16
N LYS A 798 7.97 28.32 42.46
CA LYS A 798 7.40 26.97 42.57
C LYS A 798 7.40 26.51 44.04
N ASN A 799 8.57 26.55 44.69
CA ASN A 799 8.74 26.12 46.08
C ASN A 799 7.82 26.90 47.04
N THR A 800 7.62 28.19 46.77
CA THR A 800 6.68 29.03 47.53
C THR A 800 5.25 28.53 47.39
N GLY A 801 4.82 28.19 46.18
CA GLY A 801 3.50 27.61 45.92
C GLY A 801 3.31 26.28 46.61
N GLU A 802 4.24 25.34 46.41
CA GLU A 802 4.17 23.97 46.96
C GLU A 802 4.15 23.93 48.50
N SER A 803 4.64 24.98 49.17
CA SER A 803 4.52 25.10 50.63
C SER A 803 3.07 25.20 51.13
N SER A 804 2.10 25.48 50.26
CA SER A 804 0.68 25.62 50.59
C SER A 804 -0.14 24.46 50.03
N LYS A 805 -0.86 23.73 50.89
CA LYS A 805 -1.79 22.65 50.48
C LYS A 805 -2.95 23.13 49.59
N LYS A 806 -3.22 24.44 49.56
CA LYS A 806 -4.26 25.04 48.70
C LYS A 806 -3.76 25.37 47.29
N VAL A 807 -2.46 25.19 47.01
CA VAL A 807 -1.87 25.42 45.69
C VAL A 807 -1.61 24.08 45.00
N GLU A 808 -2.20 23.90 43.83
CA GLU A 808 -1.84 22.82 42.91
C GLU A 808 -0.84 23.36 41.89
N TYR A 809 0.42 22.96 42.02
CA TYR A 809 1.43 23.28 41.03
C TYR A 809 1.29 22.36 39.81
N ARG A 810 1.13 22.94 38.63
CA ARG A 810 0.87 22.18 37.39
C ARG A 810 2.01 22.18 36.37
N GLY A 811 3.09 22.89 36.65
CA GLY A 811 4.32 22.79 35.85
C GLY A 811 5.02 24.11 35.59
N ARG A 812 6.18 23.97 34.92
CA ARG A 812 7.08 25.05 34.55
C ARG A 812 7.18 25.15 33.05
N PHE A 813 7.03 26.34 32.50
CA PHE A 813 7.19 26.62 31.08
C PHE A 813 8.54 27.28 30.82
N GLU A 814 9.23 26.81 29.79
CA GLU A 814 10.34 27.56 29.20
C GLU A 814 9.78 28.49 28.13
N ILE A 815 10.07 29.78 28.25
CA ILE A 815 9.59 30.82 27.34
C ILE A 815 10.20 30.61 25.95
N GLY A 816 9.35 30.54 24.94
CA GLY A 816 9.71 30.37 23.55
C GLY A 816 10.31 31.62 22.92
N ALA A 817 10.75 31.46 21.67
CA ALA A 817 11.56 32.45 21.01
C ALA A 817 10.75 33.73 20.70
N THR A 818 9.46 33.59 20.39
CA THR A 818 8.60 34.74 20.06
C THR A 818 8.41 35.65 21.26
N ILE A 819 8.18 35.09 22.44
CA ILE A 819 7.97 35.88 23.66
C ILE A 819 9.31 36.43 24.15
N GLY A 820 10.37 35.61 24.14
CA GLY A 820 11.71 36.02 24.54
C GLY A 820 12.25 37.20 23.75
N ALA A 821 11.86 37.34 22.48
CA ALA A 821 12.19 38.50 21.64
C ALA A 821 11.67 39.84 22.20
N HIS A 822 10.56 39.83 22.95
CA HIS A 822 9.94 41.03 23.53
C HIS A 822 10.20 41.17 25.02
N THR A 823 10.49 40.08 25.74
CA THR A 823 10.73 40.17 27.19
C THR A 823 12.21 40.26 27.54
N GLY A 824 13.10 39.79 26.66
CA GLY A 824 14.44 39.40 27.06
C GLY A 824 14.39 38.34 28.18
N PRO A 825 15.48 38.15 28.94
CA PRO A 825 15.49 37.29 30.12
C PRO A 825 14.37 37.67 31.10
N VAL A 826 13.57 36.68 31.48
CA VAL A 826 12.29 36.84 32.17
C VAL A 826 12.02 35.65 33.09
N PHE A 827 11.35 35.91 34.22
CA PHE A 827 10.72 34.87 35.01
C PHE A 827 9.35 35.35 35.51
N GLY A 828 8.43 34.42 35.73
CA GLY A 828 7.06 34.75 36.06
C GLY A 828 6.25 33.56 36.57
N PHE A 829 5.00 33.84 36.92
CA PHE A 829 4.05 32.82 37.31
C PHE A 829 2.61 33.19 36.92
N GLY A 830 1.79 32.15 36.81
CA GLY A 830 0.36 32.23 36.56
C GLY A 830 -0.41 31.64 37.70
N MET A 831 -1.51 32.29 38.10
CA MET A 831 -2.46 31.75 39.06
C MET A 831 -3.87 31.75 38.52
N ILE A 832 -4.60 30.69 38.83
CA ILE A 832 -6.02 30.56 38.51
C ILE A 832 -6.72 30.05 39.76
N SER A 833 -7.74 30.77 40.23
CA SER A 833 -8.57 30.29 41.32
C SER A 833 -9.43 29.12 40.83
N LYS A 834 -9.33 27.97 41.49
CA LYS A 834 -10.17 26.81 41.21
C LYS A 834 -11.61 27.15 41.58
N ILE A 835 -12.51 26.81 40.68
CA ILE A 835 -13.95 26.90 40.89
C ILE A 835 -14.39 25.54 41.41
N PHE A 836 -15.20 25.53 42.46
CA PHE A 836 -15.98 24.36 42.85
C PHE A 836 -17.22 24.27 42.00
#